data_AF-J7Q5F0-F1
#
_entry.id   AF-J7Q5F0-F1
#
_cell.length_a   1.000
_cell.length_b   1.000
_cell.length_c   1.000
_cell.angle_alpha   90.00
_cell.angle_beta   90.00
_cell.angle_gamma   90.00
#
_symmetry.space_group_name_H-M   'P 1'
#
loop_
_entity.id
_entity.type
_entity.pdbx_description
1 polymer ?
#
loop_
_entity_poly.entity_id
_entity_poly.type
_entity_poly.pdbx_seq_one_letter_code
_entity_poly.pdbx_strand_id
1 'polypeptide(L)'
;MYLTLAAIRFLLSLPSALAVGLLLLPRLIGEDGGRFKRAVAALALARAVFGFALLYVTARAIFPADRPIEFDTLWEFTVNTSVGNAWIGTQLIAFLFAALAAARLFVASEALDRVTLWIGVALIAAVSVTGHAIDDGLPRWTQASFLLHTAAGLTWLGGLLGLVWWMFTARGKPPEVAARLAERWSFVAKVAMAIVAVTGFAIAWENVGSIPNMLATPYGRLLTLKLVLLCAVLLAALALARYITRRPEGEFNVGWYSKVGAGESVFALALLSIAGYIAVITPASHETILYWPLPFRLSYIATWGQNPAMFSPIWWWGIAAVALAIIAALIWWTPSTRQYRLYATPAISAAAAISLAVSFATEAYTDTYDDPTQDYTAESVSRGLTHFQENCVGCHGGQGEGNGPLAKDLKNQQGLPVQPADLTAPHVGTHTIGDIFHWLTHGGQSGVMPAFAEQLDVDDRWDVINFLLMMSYSNRARFMSAQPMIQWLIAPDFALIDPEENATSLFKLRGVPTLISFARCASPNGDPTARATSVKIAHDAAKAAGVNQVTIYDAACPQEAKGREAVHPKAVETAYSVINRYPNETPSEEIEEAHFLVDRSGYIRARFRSFAPDDGNAQRLSGLAAEFAREPLIEISLHSH
;
A
#
# COMPACT_ATOMS: atom_id res chain seq x y z
N MET A 1 -5.44 24.12 4.54
CA MET A 1 -6.70 23.38 4.75
C MET A 1 -6.54 22.23 5.74
N TYR A 2 -5.73 21.20 5.45
CA TYR A 2 -5.53 20.04 6.34
C TYR A 2 -5.15 20.39 7.78
N LEU A 3 -4.24 21.36 7.98
CA LEU A 3 -3.83 21.81 9.32
C LEU A 3 -5.00 22.35 10.16
N THR A 4 -5.92 23.11 9.55
CA THR A 4 -7.10 23.67 10.22
C THR A 4 -8.05 22.56 10.65
N LEU A 5 -8.32 21.60 9.76
CA LEU A 5 -9.21 20.47 10.06
C LEU A 5 -8.61 19.56 11.14
N ALA A 6 -7.30 19.31 11.08
CA ALA A 6 -6.56 18.57 12.10
C ALA A 6 -6.60 19.28 13.47
N ALA A 7 -6.40 20.59 13.50
CA ALA A 7 -6.47 21.40 14.73
C ALA A 7 -7.86 21.35 15.37
N ILE A 8 -8.92 21.44 14.57
CA ILE A 8 -10.29 21.31 15.08
C ILE A 8 -10.50 19.91 15.65
N ARG A 9 -10.12 18.84 14.94
CA ARG A 9 -10.22 17.47 15.47
C ARG A 9 -9.47 17.28 16.79
N PHE A 10 -8.30 17.90 16.95
CA PHE A 10 -7.58 17.93 18.22
C PHE A 10 -8.41 18.61 19.32
N LEU A 11 -8.98 19.79 19.04
CA LEU A 11 -9.83 20.54 19.97
C LEU A 11 -11.15 19.84 20.32
N LEU A 12 -11.66 18.93 19.48
CA LEU A 12 -12.78 18.06 19.84
C LEU A 12 -12.31 16.86 20.68
N SER A 13 -11.23 16.21 20.27
CA SER A 13 -10.79 14.94 20.88
C SER A 13 -10.24 15.15 22.29
N LEU A 14 -9.47 16.23 22.51
CA LEU A 14 -8.81 16.48 23.79
C LEU A 14 -9.80 16.72 24.95
N PRO A 15 -10.82 17.59 24.84
CA PRO A 15 -11.79 17.76 25.91
C PRO A 15 -12.57 16.48 26.22
N SER A 16 -12.94 15.73 25.19
CA SER A 16 -13.65 14.45 25.33
C SER A 16 -12.81 13.43 26.09
N ALA A 17 -11.55 13.26 25.67
CA ALA A 17 -10.59 12.38 26.32
C ALA A 17 -10.39 12.76 27.79
N LEU A 18 -10.09 14.02 28.08
CA LEU A 18 -9.87 14.50 29.44
C LEU A 18 -11.11 14.33 30.33
N ALA A 19 -12.31 14.62 29.81
CA ALA A 19 -13.56 14.41 30.53
C ALA A 19 -13.77 12.94 30.92
N VAL A 20 -13.52 12.01 29.99
CA VAL A 20 -13.59 10.56 30.24
C VAL A 20 -12.53 10.13 31.27
N GLY A 21 -11.31 10.63 31.17
CA GLY A 21 -10.25 10.37 32.15
C GLY A 21 -10.62 10.80 33.57
N LEU A 22 -11.16 12.01 33.72
CA LEU A 22 -11.61 12.55 35.02
C LEU A 22 -12.85 11.82 35.58
N LEU A 23 -13.66 11.19 34.73
CA LEU A 23 -14.77 10.31 35.13
C LEU A 23 -14.29 8.91 35.58
N LEU A 24 -13.19 8.44 35.00
CA LEU A 24 -12.64 7.10 35.21
C LEU A 24 -11.77 7.03 36.48
N LEU A 25 -10.86 7.98 36.69
CA LEU A 25 -9.84 7.91 37.74
C LEU A 25 -10.38 7.80 39.17
N PRO A 26 -11.39 8.60 39.61
CA PRO A 26 -11.92 8.48 40.97
C PRO A 26 -12.50 7.09 41.25
N ARG A 27 -13.10 6.46 40.23
CA ARG A 27 -13.66 5.11 40.33
C ARG A 27 -12.60 4.05 40.52
N LEU A 28 -11.42 4.23 39.93
CA LEU A 28 -10.32 3.31 40.12
C LEU A 28 -9.92 3.22 41.58
N ILE A 29 -10.15 4.23 42.43
CA ILE A 29 -9.79 4.19 43.85
C ILE A 29 -10.99 4.29 44.81
N GLY A 30 -12.21 4.31 44.30
CA GLY A 30 -13.42 4.49 45.11
C GLY A 30 -13.50 5.88 45.77
N GLU A 31 -12.88 6.89 45.18
CA GLU A 31 -12.92 8.28 45.64
C GLU A 31 -14.15 9.01 45.06
N ASP A 32 -14.75 9.91 45.85
CA ASP A 32 -15.78 10.82 45.34
C ASP A 32 -15.18 11.77 44.28
N GLY A 33 -15.68 11.65 43.05
CA GLY A 33 -15.30 12.46 41.90
C GLY A 33 -15.86 13.90 41.93
N GLY A 34 -16.51 14.32 43.02
CA GLY A 34 -17.16 15.63 43.17
C GLY A 34 -16.31 16.82 42.70
N ARG A 35 -15.01 16.82 43.00
CA ARG A 35 -14.08 17.90 42.63
C ARG A 35 -13.91 18.09 41.11
N PHE A 36 -14.19 17.06 40.31
CA PHE A 36 -14.04 17.11 38.85
C PHE A 36 -15.34 17.37 38.11
N LYS A 37 -16.50 17.39 38.78
CA LYS A 37 -17.81 17.53 38.13
C LYS A 37 -17.92 18.79 37.25
N ARG A 38 -17.48 19.94 37.75
CA ARG A 38 -17.48 21.22 36.99
C ARG A 38 -16.58 21.17 35.77
N ALA A 39 -15.38 20.59 35.90
CA ALA A 39 -14.45 20.43 34.79
C ALA A 39 -15.01 19.51 33.71
N VAL A 40 -15.57 18.36 34.10
CA VAL A 40 -16.20 17.41 33.16
C VAL A 40 -17.36 18.05 32.41
N ALA A 41 -18.23 18.82 33.08
CA ALA A 41 -19.34 19.52 32.44
C ALA A 41 -18.84 20.59 31.44
N ALA A 42 -17.83 21.38 31.81
CA ALA A 42 -17.24 22.38 30.93
C ALA A 42 -16.59 21.76 29.68
N LEU A 43 -15.83 20.67 29.85
CA LEU A 43 -15.19 19.95 28.74
C LEU A 43 -16.22 19.30 27.81
N ALA A 44 -17.28 18.71 28.37
CA ALA A 44 -18.38 18.12 27.59
C ALA A 44 -19.13 19.17 26.76
N LEU A 45 -19.40 20.35 27.36
CA LEU A 45 -20.00 21.48 26.65
C LEU A 45 -19.07 22.00 25.55
N ALA A 46 -17.79 22.18 25.85
CA ALA A 46 -16.80 22.63 24.86
C ALA A 46 -16.76 21.68 23.65
N ARG A 47 -16.73 20.35 23.88
CA ARG A 47 -16.82 19.35 22.81
C ARG A 47 -18.10 19.49 21.97
N ALA A 48 -19.25 19.71 22.60
CA ALA A 48 -20.50 19.88 21.88
C ALA A 48 -20.46 21.13 20.99
N VAL A 49 -19.93 22.24 21.48
CA VAL A 49 -19.83 23.50 20.71
C VAL A 49 -18.82 23.37 19.56
N PHE A 50 -17.62 22.84 19.81
CA PHE A 50 -16.60 22.66 18.77
C PHE A 50 -17.05 21.69 17.65
N GLY A 51 -18.03 20.83 17.92
CA GLY A 51 -18.66 19.97 16.91
C GLY A 51 -19.16 20.74 15.68
N PHE A 52 -19.74 21.92 15.86
CA PHE A 52 -20.24 22.74 14.74
C PHE A 52 -19.10 23.34 13.91
N ALA A 53 -17.97 23.68 14.54
CA ALA A 53 -16.80 24.14 13.81
C ALA A 53 -16.23 23.03 12.89
N LEU A 54 -16.29 21.77 13.32
CA LEU A 54 -15.89 20.63 12.47
C LEU A 54 -16.78 20.52 11.24
N LEU A 55 -18.10 20.61 11.39
CA LEU A 55 -19.05 20.57 10.26
C LEU A 55 -18.71 21.67 9.24
N TYR A 56 -18.55 22.91 9.72
CA TYR A 56 -18.27 24.05 8.86
C TYR A 56 -16.94 23.91 8.12
N VAL A 57 -15.86 23.49 8.80
CA VAL A 57 -14.54 23.36 8.16
C VAL A 57 -14.48 22.17 7.21
N THR A 58 -15.19 21.07 7.50
CA THR A 58 -15.33 19.95 6.56
C THR A 58 -16.11 20.38 5.32
N ALA A 59 -17.25 21.06 5.48
CA ALA A 59 -18.01 21.60 4.35
C ALA A 59 -17.14 22.54 3.50
N ARG A 60 -16.36 23.43 4.14
CA ARG A 60 -15.46 24.34 3.44
C ARG A 60 -14.27 23.66 2.76
N ALA A 61 -13.88 22.46 3.20
CA ALA A 61 -12.86 21.67 2.53
C ALA A 61 -13.37 21.00 1.25
N ILE A 62 -14.68 20.79 1.14
CA ILE A 62 -15.33 20.13 0.01
C ILE A 62 -15.85 21.16 -1.00
N PHE A 63 -16.44 22.26 -0.53
CA PHE A 63 -16.98 23.30 -1.40
C PHE A 63 -15.88 24.23 -1.93
N PRO A 64 -15.88 24.54 -3.24
CA PRO A 64 -14.97 25.49 -3.87
C PRO A 64 -14.94 26.85 -3.16
N ALA A 65 -13.76 27.50 -3.19
CA ALA A 65 -13.53 28.71 -2.40
C ALA A 65 -14.39 29.91 -2.83
N ASP A 66 -14.82 29.93 -4.08
CA ASP A 66 -15.66 30.93 -4.72
C ASP A 66 -17.15 30.82 -4.35
N ARG A 67 -17.60 29.68 -3.81
CA ARG A 67 -18.99 29.53 -3.34
C ARG A 67 -19.14 29.88 -1.86
N PRO A 68 -20.05 30.81 -1.48
CA PRO A 68 -20.39 31.02 -0.08
C PRO A 68 -21.14 29.80 0.48
N ILE A 69 -20.89 29.49 1.75
CA ILE A 69 -21.62 28.42 2.47
C ILE A 69 -22.85 29.06 3.13
N GLU A 70 -23.99 28.95 2.45
CA GLU A 70 -25.29 29.36 2.98
C GLU A 70 -25.91 28.24 3.84
N PHE A 71 -26.93 28.58 4.62
CA PHE A 71 -27.60 27.64 5.52
C PHE A 71 -28.19 26.44 4.75
N ASP A 72 -28.85 26.69 3.63
CA ASP A 72 -29.49 25.65 2.83
C ASP A 72 -28.46 24.65 2.28
N THR A 73 -27.34 25.15 1.75
CA THR A 73 -26.22 24.30 1.29
C THR A 73 -25.63 23.47 2.42
N LEU A 74 -25.45 24.07 3.61
CA LEU A 74 -24.91 23.36 4.77
C LEU A 74 -25.90 22.30 5.30
N TRP A 75 -27.19 22.61 5.30
CA TRP A 75 -28.26 21.68 5.65
C TRP A 75 -28.30 20.49 4.71
N GLU A 76 -28.29 20.74 3.40
CA GLU A 76 -28.31 19.71 2.37
C GLU A 76 -27.07 18.82 2.45
N PHE A 77 -25.88 19.41 2.64
CA PHE A 77 -24.65 18.66 2.91
C PHE A 77 -24.78 17.77 4.15
N THR A 78 -25.38 18.28 5.23
CA THR A 78 -25.47 17.57 6.51
C THR A 78 -26.42 16.37 6.46
N VAL A 79 -27.53 16.47 5.72
CA VAL A 79 -28.56 15.41 5.67
C VAL A 79 -28.32 14.42 4.52
N ASN A 80 -27.79 14.87 3.38
CA ASN A 80 -27.69 14.05 2.18
C ASN A 80 -26.31 13.43 1.95
N THR A 81 -25.35 13.61 2.87
CA THR A 81 -24.01 13.00 2.75
C THR A 81 -23.73 12.02 3.90
N SER A 82 -22.92 11.00 3.63
CA SER A 82 -22.44 10.05 4.66
C SER A 82 -21.68 10.78 5.77
N VAL A 83 -20.85 11.75 5.40
CA VAL A 83 -20.07 12.59 6.34
C VAL A 83 -20.98 13.45 7.22
N GLY A 84 -22.04 14.04 6.65
CA GLY A 84 -23.04 14.79 7.38
C GLY A 84 -23.82 13.93 8.37
N ASN A 85 -24.29 12.75 7.94
CA ASN A 85 -24.98 11.80 8.80
C ASN A 85 -24.10 11.29 9.95
N ALA A 86 -22.83 11.02 9.68
CA ALA A 86 -21.83 10.70 10.71
C ALA A 86 -21.69 11.83 11.72
N TRP A 87 -21.60 13.08 11.25
CA TRP A 87 -21.54 14.25 12.12
C TRP A 87 -22.79 14.35 13.02
N ILE A 88 -24.00 14.20 12.47
CA ILE A 88 -25.26 14.22 13.23
C ILE A 88 -25.19 13.19 14.37
N GLY A 89 -24.83 11.94 14.07
CA GLY A 89 -24.71 10.88 15.06
C GLY A 89 -23.73 11.23 16.18
N THR A 90 -22.52 11.70 15.84
CA THR A 90 -21.53 12.09 16.85
C THR A 90 -21.97 13.29 17.69
N GLN A 91 -22.72 14.21 17.09
CA GLN A 91 -23.18 15.43 17.75
C GLN A 91 -24.33 15.15 18.73
N LEU A 92 -25.24 14.24 18.39
CA LEU A 92 -26.30 13.76 19.30
C LEU A 92 -25.70 13.11 20.55
N ILE A 93 -24.69 12.25 20.39
CA ILE A 93 -23.96 11.64 21.51
C ILE A 93 -23.24 12.71 22.34
N ALA A 94 -22.65 13.73 21.70
CA ALA A 94 -21.97 14.83 22.38
C ALA A 94 -22.93 15.66 23.26
N PHE A 95 -24.12 15.98 22.75
CA PHE A 95 -25.15 16.68 23.52
C PHE A 95 -25.70 15.84 24.67
N LEU A 96 -25.93 14.54 24.45
CA LEU A 96 -26.33 13.62 25.52
C LEU A 96 -25.25 13.56 26.61
N PHE A 97 -23.98 13.45 26.23
CA PHE A 97 -22.85 13.46 27.16
C PHE A 97 -22.81 14.76 27.98
N ALA A 98 -22.97 15.92 27.33
CA ALA A 98 -23.00 17.23 27.98
C ALA A 98 -24.18 17.38 28.95
N ALA A 99 -25.38 16.94 28.55
CA ALA A 99 -26.58 16.96 29.39
C ALA A 99 -26.41 16.09 30.65
N LEU A 100 -25.90 14.87 30.49
CA LEU A 100 -25.61 13.97 31.61
C LEU A 100 -24.50 14.55 32.52
N ALA A 101 -23.44 15.11 31.94
CA ALA A 101 -22.37 15.76 32.69
C ALA A 101 -22.87 16.96 33.51
N ALA A 102 -23.79 17.75 32.96
CA ALA A 102 -24.45 18.86 33.65
C ALA A 102 -25.39 18.36 34.76
N ALA A 103 -26.17 17.31 34.52
CA ALA A 103 -27.07 16.72 35.53
C ALA A 103 -26.31 16.28 36.79
N ARG A 104 -25.07 15.79 36.64
CA ARG A 104 -24.20 15.40 37.77
C ARG A 104 -23.85 16.55 38.71
N LEU A 105 -23.96 17.81 38.27
CA LEU A 105 -23.74 18.98 39.11
C LEU A 105 -24.84 19.15 40.17
N PHE A 106 -26.04 18.65 39.87
CA PHE A 106 -27.22 18.81 40.71
C PHE A 106 -27.63 17.50 41.40
N VAL A 107 -27.30 16.35 40.80
CA VAL A 107 -27.69 15.02 41.28
C VAL A 107 -26.45 14.17 41.59
N ALA A 108 -26.41 13.62 42.79
CA ALA A 108 -25.42 12.59 43.17
C ALA A 108 -26.04 11.20 42.96
N SER A 109 -25.57 10.47 41.94
CA SER A 109 -26.03 9.12 41.64
C SER A 109 -24.92 8.31 40.95
N GLU A 110 -24.62 7.15 41.50
CA GLU A 110 -23.60 6.25 40.95
C GLU A 110 -24.00 5.71 39.57
N ALA A 111 -25.31 5.47 39.36
CA ALA A 111 -25.85 5.07 38.07
C ALA A 111 -25.66 6.18 37.02
N LEU A 112 -25.97 7.43 37.39
CA LEU A 112 -25.75 8.59 36.52
C LEU A 112 -24.26 8.71 36.16
N ASP A 113 -23.37 8.62 37.14
CA ASP A 113 -21.94 8.70 36.90
C ASP A 113 -21.45 7.57 35.95
N ARG A 114 -22.02 6.36 36.03
CA ARG A 114 -21.65 5.21 35.18
C ARG A 114 -22.16 5.40 33.75
N VAL A 115 -23.40 5.83 33.60
CA VAL A 115 -23.99 6.13 32.28
C VAL A 115 -23.21 7.26 31.62
N THR A 116 -22.89 8.35 32.34
CA THR A 116 -22.08 9.45 31.78
C THR A 116 -20.70 8.95 31.32
N LEU A 117 -20.03 8.10 32.09
CA LEU A 117 -18.74 7.52 31.67
C LEU A 117 -18.87 6.73 30.36
N TRP A 118 -19.83 5.81 30.26
CA TRP A 118 -19.98 4.97 29.07
C TRP A 118 -20.45 5.75 27.84
N ILE A 119 -21.31 6.76 28.00
CA ILE A 119 -21.65 7.69 26.92
C ILE A 119 -20.42 8.50 26.48
N GLY A 120 -19.56 8.91 27.42
CA GLY A 120 -18.28 9.54 27.11
C GLY A 120 -17.32 8.62 26.34
N VAL A 121 -17.24 7.34 26.72
CA VAL A 121 -16.45 6.32 25.99
C VAL A 121 -17.01 6.11 24.58
N ALA A 122 -18.34 6.04 24.43
CA ALA A 122 -18.99 5.96 23.12
C ALA A 122 -18.69 7.21 22.26
N LEU A 123 -18.68 8.40 22.87
CA LEU A 123 -18.34 9.65 22.18
C LEU A 123 -16.92 9.66 21.63
N ILE A 124 -15.91 9.25 22.42
CA ILE A 124 -14.51 9.20 21.96
C ILE A 124 -14.28 8.09 20.92
N ALA A 125 -15.02 6.98 20.99
CA ALA A 125 -15.00 5.95 19.95
C ALA A 125 -15.51 6.52 18.63
N ALA A 126 -16.66 7.21 18.66
CA ALA A 126 -17.34 7.74 17.48
C ALA A 126 -16.58 8.87 16.76
N VAL A 127 -15.52 9.44 17.35
CA VAL A 127 -14.69 10.47 16.70
C VAL A 127 -14.10 9.97 15.38
N SER A 128 -13.74 8.67 15.27
CA SER A 128 -13.14 8.11 14.06
C SER A 128 -14.08 8.06 12.85
N VAL A 129 -15.40 7.99 13.09
CA VAL A 129 -16.44 7.86 12.05
C VAL A 129 -16.49 9.07 11.11
N THR A 130 -15.97 10.21 11.56
CA THR A 130 -15.87 11.42 10.70
C THR A 130 -14.64 11.43 9.80
N GLY A 131 -13.75 10.43 9.86
CA GLY A 131 -12.56 10.26 9.00
C GLY A 131 -12.61 8.99 8.16
N HIS A 132 -11.43 8.39 7.90
CA HIS A 132 -11.27 7.18 7.06
C HIS A 132 -12.10 5.96 7.50
N ALA A 133 -12.65 5.96 8.72
CA ALA A 133 -13.42 4.83 9.22
C ALA A 133 -14.78 4.61 8.52
N ILE A 134 -15.25 5.57 7.71
CA ILE A 134 -16.53 5.48 6.98
C ILE A 134 -16.36 5.11 5.51
N ASP A 135 -15.15 4.80 5.07
CA ASP A 135 -14.94 4.33 3.71
C ASP A 135 -15.64 2.97 3.50
N ASP A 136 -16.61 2.94 2.58
CA ASP A 136 -17.40 1.76 2.23
C ASP A 136 -16.53 0.68 1.55
N GLY A 137 -15.36 1.05 1.04
CA GLY A 137 -14.37 0.12 0.50
C GLY A 137 -13.64 -0.69 1.58
N LEU A 138 -13.68 -0.26 2.84
CA LEU A 138 -12.94 -0.94 3.92
C LEU A 138 -13.71 -2.15 4.48
N PRO A 139 -13.02 -3.26 4.81
CA PRO A 139 -13.62 -4.36 5.54
C PRO A 139 -14.24 -3.91 6.88
N ARG A 140 -15.37 -4.53 7.27
CA ARG A 140 -16.08 -4.22 8.53
C ARG A 140 -15.20 -4.33 9.78
N TRP A 141 -14.24 -5.26 9.78
CA TRP A 141 -13.31 -5.42 10.92
C TRP A 141 -12.31 -4.26 11.02
N THR A 142 -11.92 -3.66 9.89
CA THR A 142 -11.08 -2.46 9.84
C THR A 142 -11.86 -1.25 10.35
N GLN A 143 -13.11 -1.07 9.90
CA GLN A 143 -14.01 -0.03 10.41
C GLN A 143 -14.21 -0.15 11.94
N ALA A 144 -14.43 -1.36 12.46
CA ALA A 144 -14.51 -1.61 13.90
C ALA A 144 -13.18 -1.34 14.63
N SER A 145 -12.05 -1.64 13.99
CA SER A 145 -10.72 -1.37 14.54
C SER A 145 -10.49 0.13 14.75
N PHE A 146 -10.99 1.00 13.86
CA PHE A 146 -10.93 2.45 14.07
C PHE A 146 -11.64 2.90 15.35
N LEU A 147 -12.85 2.40 15.60
CA LEU A 147 -13.62 2.72 16.81
C LEU A 147 -12.89 2.27 18.08
N LEU A 148 -12.37 1.04 18.08
CA LEU A 148 -11.64 0.48 19.21
C LEU A 148 -10.30 1.19 19.44
N HIS A 149 -9.57 1.52 18.38
CA HIS A 149 -8.29 2.23 18.44
C HIS A 149 -8.45 3.62 19.04
N THR A 150 -9.43 4.40 18.58
CA THR A 150 -9.67 5.75 19.13
C THR A 150 -10.22 5.70 20.55
N ALA A 151 -11.14 4.77 20.85
CA ALA A 151 -11.66 4.60 22.20
C ALA A 151 -10.53 4.28 23.20
N ALA A 152 -9.67 3.30 22.88
CA ALA A 152 -8.56 2.91 23.74
C ALA A 152 -7.50 4.02 23.84
N GLY A 153 -7.09 4.62 22.72
CA GLY A 153 -6.09 5.68 22.69
C GLY A 153 -6.52 6.95 23.43
N LEU A 154 -7.76 7.40 23.24
CA LEU A 154 -8.29 8.59 23.91
C LEU A 154 -8.63 8.34 25.39
N THR A 155 -9.05 7.11 25.76
CA THR A 155 -9.18 6.73 27.17
C THR A 155 -7.83 6.77 27.88
N TRP A 156 -6.78 6.22 27.24
CA TRP A 156 -5.41 6.26 27.74
C TRP A 156 -4.90 7.70 27.90
N LEU A 157 -4.99 8.53 26.85
CA LEU A 157 -4.57 9.92 26.91
C LEU A 157 -5.33 10.70 28.00
N GLY A 158 -6.65 10.56 28.02
CA GLY A 158 -7.53 11.23 28.97
C GLY A 158 -7.21 10.91 30.41
N GLY A 159 -7.03 9.62 30.73
CA GLY A 159 -6.68 9.21 32.08
C GLY A 159 -5.23 9.49 32.46
N LEU A 160 -4.29 9.57 31.51
CA LEU A 160 -2.92 10.05 31.78
C LEU A 160 -2.94 11.53 32.19
N LEU A 161 -3.61 12.38 31.41
CA LEU A 161 -3.78 13.80 31.73
C LEU A 161 -4.54 14.00 33.05
N GLY A 162 -5.60 13.23 33.26
CA GLY A 162 -6.35 13.23 34.50
C GLY A 162 -5.51 12.77 35.70
N LEU A 163 -4.61 11.79 35.52
CA LEU A 163 -3.72 11.30 36.57
C LEU A 163 -2.72 12.38 36.95
N VAL A 164 -2.10 13.03 35.97
CA VAL A 164 -1.18 14.15 36.18
C VAL A 164 -1.89 15.29 36.90
N TRP A 165 -3.10 15.66 36.47
CA TRP A 165 -3.93 16.64 37.18
C TRP A 165 -4.21 16.18 38.63
N TRP A 166 -4.67 14.95 38.84
CA TRP A 166 -4.93 14.39 40.16
C TRP A 166 -3.70 14.51 41.06
N MET A 167 -2.52 14.16 40.56
CA MET A 167 -1.26 14.19 41.32
C MET A 167 -0.84 15.61 41.72
N PHE A 168 -1.01 16.59 40.83
CA PHE A 168 -0.67 17.99 41.14
C PHE A 168 -1.66 18.67 42.09
N THR A 169 -2.92 18.21 42.12
CA THR A 169 -4.00 18.86 42.88
C THR A 169 -4.41 18.13 44.15
N ALA A 170 -3.99 16.88 44.34
CA ALA A 170 -4.23 16.09 45.55
C ALA A 170 -3.32 16.51 46.73
N ARG A 171 -3.28 17.80 47.06
CA ARG A 171 -2.52 18.32 48.22
C ARG A 171 -3.08 17.71 49.52
N GLY A 172 -2.22 17.05 50.29
CA GLY A 172 -2.57 16.46 51.60
C GLY A 172 -3.17 15.05 51.56
N LYS A 173 -3.25 14.38 50.40
CA LYS A 173 -3.65 12.97 50.32
C LYS A 173 -2.46 12.05 50.69
N PRO A 174 -2.69 10.91 51.37
CA PRO A 174 -1.64 9.96 51.69
C PRO A 174 -0.93 9.45 50.43
N PRO A 175 0.41 9.27 50.45
CA PRO A 175 1.17 8.70 49.33
C PRO A 175 0.64 7.35 48.86
N GLU A 176 0.04 6.56 49.76
CA GLU A 176 -0.59 5.26 49.48
C GLU A 176 -1.77 5.35 48.50
N VAL A 177 -2.58 6.42 48.59
CA VAL A 177 -3.72 6.62 47.69
C VAL A 177 -3.22 6.93 46.27
N ALA A 178 -2.17 7.75 46.17
CA ALA A 178 -1.51 8.08 44.92
C ALA A 178 -0.86 6.84 44.28
N ALA A 179 -0.19 6.02 45.10
CA ALA A 179 0.38 4.75 44.70
C ALA A 179 -0.67 3.77 44.15
N ARG A 180 -1.79 3.60 44.87
CA ARG A 180 -2.90 2.72 44.46
C ARG A 180 -3.54 3.19 43.16
N LEU A 181 -3.71 4.49 42.99
CA LEU A 181 -4.22 5.07 41.75
C LEU A 181 -3.26 4.80 40.59
N ALA A 182 -1.97 5.03 40.78
CA ALA A 182 -0.93 4.78 39.77
C ALA A 182 -0.88 3.31 39.33
N GLU A 183 -1.01 2.36 40.26
CA GLU A 183 -1.06 0.92 39.96
C GLU A 183 -2.28 0.53 39.13
N ARG A 184 -3.48 0.93 39.57
CA ARG A 184 -4.73 0.61 38.87
C ARG A 184 -4.79 1.29 37.51
N TRP A 185 -4.33 2.53 37.41
CA TRP A 185 -4.17 3.22 36.14
C TRP A 185 -3.18 2.50 35.23
N SER A 186 -2.03 2.07 35.75
CA SER A 186 -1.02 1.33 34.97
C SER A 186 -1.60 0.05 34.35
N PHE A 187 -2.51 -0.65 35.05
CA PHE A 187 -3.22 -1.80 34.48
C PHE A 187 -4.13 -1.39 33.31
N VAL A 188 -4.98 -0.36 33.50
CA VAL A 188 -5.85 0.16 32.44
C VAL A 188 -5.05 0.63 31.23
N ALA A 189 -3.94 1.35 31.45
CA ALA A 189 -3.06 1.84 30.41
C ALA A 189 -2.44 0.70 29.58
N LYS A 190 -2.03 -0.41 30.22
CA LYS A 190 -1.52 -1.60 29.50
C LYS A 190 -2.58 -2.25 28.62
N VAL A 191 -3.81 -2.40 29.14
CA VAL A 191 -4.94 -2.95 28.37
C VAL A 191 -5.26 -2.05 27.17
N ALA A 192 -5.36 -0.74 27.39
CA ALA A 192 -5.60 0.23 26.33
C ALA A 192 -4.49 0.18 25.26
N MET A 193 -3.22 0.08 25.67
CA MET A 193 -2.09 0.02 24.75
C MET A 193 -2.06 -1.28 23.93
N ALA A 194 -2.44 -2.40 24.53
CA ALA A 194 -2.58 -3.68 23.81
C ALA A 194 -3.67 -3.58 22.73
N ILE A 195 -4.82 -2.98 23.05
CA ILE A 195 -5.90 -2.74 22.08
C ILE A 195 -5.40 -1.81 20.96
N VAL A 196 -4.73 -0.70 21.29
CA VAL A 196 -4.16 0.25 20.32
C VAL A 196 -3.16 -0.43 19.39
N ALA A 197 -2.31 -1.32 19.91
CA ALA A 197 -1.33 -2.05 19.10
C ALA A 197 -2.00 -3.00 18.10
N VAL A 198 -2.95 -3.83 18.55
CA VAL A 198 -3.66 -4.80 17.69
C VAL A 198 -4.51 -4.09 16.64
N THR A 199 -5.33 -3.12 17.08
CA THR A 199 -6.19 -2.36 16.17
C THR A 199 -5.39 -1.45 15.24
N GLY A 200 -4.25 -0.92 15.69
CA GLY A 200 -3.37 -0.08 14.89
C GLY A 200 -2.70 -0.87 13.77
N PHE A 201 -2.30 -2.11 14.04
CA PHE A 201 -1.78 -3.01 13.00
C PHE A 201 -2.87 -3.33 11.96
N ALA A 202 -4.07 -3.68 12.43
CA ALA A 202 -5.25 -3.91 11.59
C ALA A 202 -5.54 -2.72 10.64
N ILE A 203 -5.54 -1.50 11.17
CA ILE A 203 -5.75 -0.28 10.37
C ILE A 203 -4.59 -0.05 9.39
N ALA A 204 -3.34 -0.23 9.84
CA ALA A 204 -2.17 -0.02 9.01
C ALA A 204 -2.09 -1.00 7.83
N TRP A 205 -2.57 -2.23 8.01
CA TRP A 205 -2.63 -3.24 6.95
C TRP A 205 -3.38 -2.74 5.71
N GLU A 206 -4.57 -2.15 5.92
CA GLU A 206 -5.40 -1.62 4.82
C GLU A 206 -4.95 -0.24 4.34
N ASN A 207 -4.67 0.69 5.27
CA ASN A 207 -4.40 2.09 4.90
C ASN A 207 -2.96 2.36 4.48
N VAL A 208 -2.03 1.46 4.76
CA VAL A 208 -0.63 1.56 4.33
C VAL A 208 -0.34 0.59 3.21
N GLY A 209 -0.81 -0.66 3.30
CA GLY A 209 -0.66 -1.69 2.26
C GLY A 209 0.75 -2.28 2.13
N SER A 210 1.80 -1.45 2.15
CA SER A 210 3.17 -1.89 1.93
C SER A 210 4.20 -1.16 2.81
N ILE A 211 5.38 -1.76 2.99
CA ILE A 211 6.50 -1.10 3.69
C ILE A 211 6.97 0.17 2.95
N PRO A 212 7.12 0.16 1.60
CA PRO A 212 7.43 1.36 0.84
C PRO A 212 6.49 2.52 1.15
N ASN A 213 5.18 2.26 1.18
CA ASN A 213 4.16 3.27 1.46
C ASN A 213 4.34 3.92 2.83
N MET A 214 4.94 3.22 3.80
CA MET A 214 5.22 3.75 5.13
C MET A 214 6.30 4.86 5.13
N LEU A 215 7.24 4.85 4.18
CA LEU A 215 8.31 5.87 4.11
C LEU A 215 8.13 6.82 2.92
N ALA A 216 7.52 6.34 1.84
CA ALA A 216 7.40 7.09 0.60
C ALA A 216 6.26 8.13 0.62
N THR A 217 5.18 7.84 1.34
CA THR A 217 3.99 8.69 1.37
C THR A 217 3.99 9.69 2.54
N PRO A 218 3.32 10.85 2.42
CA PRO A 218 3.13 11.76 3.55
C PRO A 218 2.43 11.12 4.74
N TYR A 219 1.42 10.28 4.47
CA TYR A 219 0.68 9.52 5.49
C TYR A 219 1.60 8.58 6.25
N GLY A 220 2.39 7.77 5.53
CA GLY A 220 3.33 6.82 6.10
C GLY A 220 4.38 7.49 6.97
N ARG A 221 4.93 8.64 6.53
CA ARG A 221 5.94 9.38 7.31
C ARG A 221 5.38 9.89 8.63
N LEU A 222 4.16 10.41 8.63
CA LEU A 222 3.49 10.82 9.86
C LEU A 222 3.18 9.63 10.77
N LEU A 223 2.79 8.49 10.20
CA LEU A 223 2.62 7.24 10.96
C LEU A 223 3.95 6.78 11.56
N THR A 224 5.04 6.84 10.81
CA THR A 224 6.40 6.53 11.29
C THR A 224 6.78 7.44 12.45
N LEU A 225 6.57 8.75 12.32
CA LEU A 225 6.78 9.71 13.41
C LEU A 225 5.90 9.37 14.63
N LYS A 226 4.64 9.00 14.42
CA LYS A 226 3.72 8.55 15.48
C LYS A 226 4.25 7.30 16.19
N LEU A 227 4.82 6.33 15.46
CA LEU A 227 5.42 5.12 16.04
C LEU A 227 6.69 5.45 16.84
N VAL A 228 7.55 6.36 16.37
CA VAL A 228 8.74 6.80 17.12
C VAL A 228 8.33 7.48 18.43
N LEU A 229 7.35 8.39 18.38
CA LEU A 229 6.81 9.05 19.58
C LEU A 229 6.14 8.04 20.53
N LEU A 230 5.43 7.05 19.99
CA LEU A 230 4.86 5.97 20.78
C LEU A 230 5.95 5.16 21.49
N CYS A 231 7.04 4.82 20.82
CA CYS A 231 8.19 4.16 21.46
C CYS A 231 8.77 5.00 22.60
N ALA A 232 8.90 6.33 22.42
CA ALA A 232 9.35 7.23 23.49
C ALA A 232 8.39 7.21 24.70
N VAL A 233 7.08 7.24 24.47
CA VAL A 233 6.04 7.11 25.50
C VAL A 233 6.15 5.76 26.22
N LEU A 234 6.31 4.66 25.49
CA LEU A 234 6.43 3.31 26.07
C LEU A 234 7.70 3.16 26.91
N LEU A 235 8.80 3.81 26.54
CA LEU A 235 10.02 3.86 27.35
C LEU A 235 9.81 4.64 28.66
N ALA A 236 9.10 5.77 28.61
CA ALA A 236 8.71 6.51 29.81
C ALA A 236 7.77 5.69 30.70
N ALA A 237 6.76 5.03 30.11
CA ALA A 237 5.83 4.16 30.81
C ALA A 237 6.55 2.95 31.44
N LEU A 238 7.57 2.39 30.77
CA LEU A 238 8.42 1.33 31.32
C LEU A 238 9.23 1.82 32.53
N ALA A 239 9.75 3.05 32.49
CA ALA A 239 10.43 3.65 33.63
C ALA A 239 9.48 3.82 34.84
N LEU A 240 8.25 4.31 34.59
CA LEU A 240 7.21 4.42 35.62
C LEU A 240 6.80 3.06 36.18
N ALA A 241 6.63 2.04 35.32
CA ALA A 241 6.28 0.69 35.73
C ALA A 241 7.39 0.04 36.57
N ARG A 242 8.67 0.24 36.19
CA ARG A 242 9.83 -0.23 36.97
C ARG A 242 9.94 0.48 38.32
N TYR A 243 9.61 1.76 38.37
CA TYR A 243 9.56 2.50 39.64
C TYR A 243 8.51 1.92 40.58
N ILE A 244 7.29 1.67 40.08
CA ILE A 244 6.21 1.06 40.88
C ILE A 244 6.59 -0.31 41.42
N THR A 245 7.27 -1.16 40.64
CA THR A 245 7.61 -2.53 41.06
C THR A 245 8.83 -2.63 41.98
N ARG A 246 9.74 -1.64 41.95
CA ARG A 246 10.99 -1.66 42.73
C ARG A 246 10.96 -0.78 43.97
N ARG A 247 9.95 0.06 44.15
CA ARG A 247 9.87 0.96 45.30
C ARG A 247 9.68 0.17 46.62
N PRO A 248 10.23 0.64 47.74
CA PRO A 248 9.88 0.16 49.08
C PRO A 248 8.41 0.43 49.40
N GLU A 249 7.80 -0.41 50.25
CA GLU A 249 6.45 -0.17 50.76
C GLU A 249 6.40 1.13 51.58
N GLY A 250 5.37 1.95 51.38
CA GLY A 250 5.21 3.24 52.07
C GLY A 250 5.93 4.44 51.43
N GLU A 251 6.86 4.22 50.51
CA GLU A 251 7.63 5.29 49.86
C GLU A 251 7.16 5.57 48.42
N PHE A 252 6.25 6.53 48.24
CA PHE A 252 5.82 6.99 46.92
C PHE A 252 6.18 8.47 46.68
N ASN A 253 7.12 8.69 45.76
CA ASN A 253 7.57 10.02 45.34
C ASN A 253 6.59 10.58 44.29
N VAL A 254 5.53 11.21 44.78
CA VAL A 254 4.52 11.88 43.95
C VAL A 254 5.17 12.90 43.02
N GLY A 255 6.17 13.66 43.49
CA GLY A 255 6.80 14.72 42.70
C GLY A 255 7.54 14.20 41.47
N TRP A 256 8.36 13.15 41.62
CA TRP A 256 9.06 12.51 40.50
C TRP A 256 8.07 11.86 39.53
N TYR A 257 7.11 11.08 40.06
CA TYR A 257 6.10 10.39 39.24
C TYR A 257 5.28 11.39 38.40
N SER A 258 4.89 12.51 39.01
CA SER A 258 4.14 13.57 38.32
C SER A 258 4.95 14.25 37.23
N LYS A 259 6.25 14.51 37.45
CA LYS A 259 7.14 15.12 36.45
C LYS A 259 7.34 14.20 35.24
N VAL A 260 7.58 12.92 35.48
CA VAL A 260 7.73 11.94 34.38
C VAL A 260 6.41 11.76 33.63
N GLY A 261 5.27 11.63 34.33
CA GLY A 261 3.95 11.55 33.70
C GLY A 261 3.55 12.83 32.94
N ALA A 262 3.97 14.01 33.40
CA ALA A 262 3.80 15.26 32.66
C ALA A 262 4.65 15.27 31.39
N GLY A 263 5.89 14.76 31.43
CA GLY A 263 6.72 14.55 30.24
C GLY A 263 6.06 13.58 29.24
N GLU A 264 5.55 12.45 29.72
CA GLU A 264 4.78 11.48 28.91
C GLU A 264 3.55 12.15 28.26
N SER A 265 2.86 13.02 29.00
CA SER A 265 1.68 13.75 28.51
C SER A 265 2.00 14.67 27.33
N VAL A 266 3.20 15.28 27.28
CA VAL A 266 3.63 16.11 26.13
C VAL A 266 3.71 15.26 24.86
N PHE A 267 4.34 14.08 24.94
CA PHE A 267 4.40 13.14 23.82
C PHE A 267 3.01 12.61 23.46
N ALA A 268 2.16 12.33 24.45
CA ALA A 268 0.79 11.87 24.23
C ALA A 268 -0.07 12.92 23.50
N LEU A 269 0.09 14.21 23.82
CA LEU A 269 -0.55 15.31 23.11
C LEU A 269 -0.02 15.45 21.68
N ALA A 270 1.29 15.31 21.47
CA ALA A 270 1.87 15.29 20.13
C ALA A 270 1.33 14.13 19.26
N LEU A 271 1.18 12.94 19.86
CA LEU A 271 0.55 11.78 19.22
C LEU A 271 -0.89 12.08 18.78
N LEU A 272 -1.68 12.76 19.62
CA LEU A 272 -3.04 13.16 19.28
C LEU A 272 -3.05 14.15 18.10
N SER A 273 -2.16 15.15 18.10
CA SER A 273 -2.05 16.12 17.02
C SER A 273 -1.72 15.45 15.69
N ILE A 274 -0.74 14.54 15.68
CA ILE A 274 -0.36 13.78 14.48
C ILE A 274 -1.50 12.87 14.04
N ALA A 275 -2.16 12.16 14.97
CA ALA A 275 -3.31 11.31 14.66
C ALA A 275 -4.47 12.12 14.03
N GLY A 276 -4.73 13.33 14.53
CA GLY A 276 -5.72 14.24 13.96
C GLY A 276 -5.39 14.67 12.53
N TYR A 277 -4.10 14.81 12.20
CA TYR A 277 -3.62 15.14 10.86
C TYR A 277 -3.68 13.94 9.91
N ILE A 278 -3.22 12.76 10.35
CA ILE A 278 -3.31 11.50 9.59
C ILE A 278 -4.75 11.18 9.20
N ALA A 279 -5.70 11.46 10.10
CA ALA A 279 -7.12 11.17 9.89
C ALA A 279 -7.82 12.03 8.82
N VAL A 280 -7.11 12.99 8.21
CA VAL A 280 -7.68 13.93 7.22
C VAL A 280 -6.90 14.04 5.92
N ILE A 281 -5.76 13.36 5.80
CA ILE A 281 -4.98 13.26 4.56
C ILE A 281 -5.25 11.93 3.86
N THR A 282 -4.92 11.83 2.58
CA THR A 282 -5.04 10.60 1.78
C THR A 282 -4.34 9.42 2.48
N PRO A 283 -5.00 8.25 2.64
CA PRO A 283 -4.34 7.03 3.08
C PRO A 283 -3.16 6.68 2.17
N ALA A 284 -2.11 6.08 2.74
CA ALA A 284 -0.90 5.77 1.97
C ALA A 284 -1.13 4.72 0.87
N SER A 285 -2.12 3.85 1.01
CA SER A 285 -2.52 2.88 -0.03
C SER A 285 -3.22 3.51 -1.23
N HIS A 286 -3.66 4.78 -1.13
CA HIS A 286 -4.36 5.50 -2.21
C HIS A 286 -3.49 6.61 -2.81
N GLU A 287 -2.22 6.73 -2.39
CA GLU A 287 -1.27 7.71 -2.93
C GLU A 287 -0.57 7.10 -4.13
N THR A 288 -0.59 7.80 -5.27
CA THR A 288 0.00 7.31 -6.53
C THR A 288 1.36 7.93 -6.84
N ILE A 289 1.75 8.99 -6.13
CA ILE A 289 3.04 9.67 -6.29
C ILE A 289 3.83 9.46 -5.00
N LEU A 290 4.86 8.62 -5.06
CA LEU A 290 5.60 8.09 -3.93
C LEU A 290 7.03 8.61 -3.96
N TYR A 291 7.36 9.51 -3.04
CA TYR A 291 8.75 9.96 -2.90
C TYR A 291 9.52 9.03 -1.98
N TRP A 292 10.35 8.15 -2.51
CA TRP A 292 11.23 7.31 -1.69
C TRP A 292 12.42 8.11 -1.14
N PRO A 293 12.62 8.18 0.19
CA PRO A 293 13.62 9.08 0.78
C PRO A 293 15.01 8.46 0.96
N LEU A 294 15.17 7.16 0.72
CA LEU A 294 16.43 6.44 0.97
C LEU A 294 17.14 6.13 -0.35
N PRO A 295 18.48 6.18 -0.41
CA PRO A 295 19.23 5.84 -1.63
C PRO A 295 19.30 4.33 -1.90
N PHE A 296 18.54 3.52 -1.14
CA PHE A 296 18.53 2.07 -1.25
C PHE A 296 17.13 1.50 -0.98
N ARG A 297 16.87 0.31 -1.50
CA ARG A 297 15.73 -0.54 -1.17
C ARG A 297 16.18 -1.94 -0.80
N LEU A 298 15.36 -2.66 -0.05
CA LEU A 298 15.60 -4.07 0.26
C LEU A 298 14.91 -4.93 -0.81
N SER A 299 15.66 -5.76 -1.53
CA SER A 299 15.10 -6.63 -2.57
C SER A 299 15.87 -7.94 -2.68
N TYR A 300 15.18 -9.06 -2.48
CA TYR A 300 15.74 -10.39 -2.72
C TYR A 300 16.04 -10.59 -4.21
N ILE A 301 15.09 -10.27 -5.08
CA ILE A 301 15.17 -10.52 -6.54
C ILE A 301 16.37 -9.78 -7.15
N ALA A 302 16.63 -8.55 -6.71
CA ALA A 302 17.76 -7.74 -7.19
C ALA A 302 19.11 -8.08 -6.54
N THR A 303 19.12 -8.80 -5.42
CA THR A 303 20.36 -9.19 -4.72
C THR A 303 20.61 -10.69 -4.84
N TRP A 304 20.19 -11.46 -3.85
CA TRP A 304 20.41 -12.91 -3.76
C TRP A 304 19.73 -13.70 -4.89
N GLY A 305 18.62 -13.19 -5.44
CA GLY A 305 17.94 -13.76 -6.61
C GLY A 305 18.77 -13.75 -7.89
N GLN A 306 19.80 -12.89 -7.97
CA GLN A 306 20.77 -12.86 -9.08
C GLN A 306 21.92 -13.84 -8.90
N ASN A 307 21.91 -14.68 -7.86
CA ASN A 307 23.01 -15.59 -7.52
C ASN A 307 24.37 -14.84 -7.44
N PRO A 308 24.51 -13.86 -6.52
CA PRO A 308 25.69 -13.02 -6.46
C PRO A 308 26.93 -13.86 -6.21
N ALA A 309 28.04 -13.47 -6.84
CA ALA A 309 29.31 -14.17 -6.72
C ALA A 309 29.69 -14.39 -5.26
N MET A 310 30.17 -15.61 -4.97
CA MET A 310 30.61 -15.99 -3.64
C MET A 310 31.71 -15.02 -3.16
N PHE A 311 31.60 -14.56 -1.90
CA PHE A 311 32.48 -13.56 -1.27
C PHE A 311 32.38 -12.12 -1.81
N SER A 312 31.35 -11.80 -2.60
CA SER A 312 30.98 -10.40 -2.86
C SER A 312 30.61 -9.66 -1.57
N PRO A 313 30.56 -8.31 -1.57
CA PRO A 313 30.15 -7.54 -0.40
C PRO A 313 28.82 -7.99 0.22
N ILE A 314 27.84 -8.37 -0.61
CA ILE A 314 26.54 -8.93 -0.19
C ILE A 314 26.71 -10.15 0.74
N TRP A 315 27.62 -11.07 0.39
CA TRP A 315 27.93 -12.25 1.19
C TRP A 315 28.56 -11.89 2.53
N TRP A 316 29.51 -10.95 2.56
CA TRP A 316 30.18 -10.55 3.80
C TRP A 316 29.23 -9.91 4.79
N TRP A 317 28.29 -9.09 4.32
CA TRP A 317 27.23 -8.53 5.16
C TRP A 317 26.29 -9.61 5.71
N GLY A 318 25.94 -10.62 4.89
CA GLY A 318 25.15 -11.77 5.33
C GLY A 318 25.86 -12.60 6.42
N ILE A 319 27.16 -12.87 6.24
CA ILE A 319 27.99 -13.58 7.23
C ILE A 319 28.08 -12.77 8.53
N ALA A 320 28.32 -11.46 8.44
CA ALA A 320 28.39 -10.58 9.60
C ALA A 320 27.07 -10.57 10.39
N ALA A 321 25.92 -10.56 9.69
CA ALA A 321 24.61 -10.63 10.32
C ALA A 321 24.43 -11.90 11.15
N VAL A 322 24.77 -13.06 10.58
CA VAL A 322 24.68 -14.36 11.27
C VAL A 322 25.63 -14.42 12.47
N ALA A 323 26.87 -13.98 12.30
CA ALA A 323 27.86 -13.95 13.38
C ALA A 323 27.40 -13.09 14.56
N LEU A 324 26.89 -11.88 14.30
CA LEU A 324 26.37 -10.98 15.33
C LEU A 324 25.13 -11.56 16.03
N ALA A 325 24.21 -12.19 15.29
CA ALA A 325 23.05 -12.86 15.88
C ALA A 325 23.46 -14.00 16.83
N ILE A 326 24.46 -14.79 16.46
CA ILE A 326 25.03 -15.84 17.32
C ILE A 326 25.63 -15.21 18.59
N ILE A 327 26.39 -14.12 18.47
CA ILE A 327 26.97 -13.42 19.63
C ILE A 327 25.85 -12.91 20.57
N ALA A 328 24.79 -12.32 20.03
CA ALA A 328 23.65 -11.85 20.82
C ALA A 328 22.97 -13.00 21.59
N ALA A 329 22.78 -14.15 20.93
CA ALA A 329 22.21 -15.36 21.53
C ALA A 329 23.12 -15.93 22.64
N LEU A 330 24.44 -15.98 22.40
CA LEU A 330 25.42 -16.43 23.40
C LEU A 330 25.43 -15.53 24.63
N ILE A 331 25.36 -14.20 24.48
CA ILE A 331 25.26 -13.26 25.61
C ILE A 331 23.93 -13.47 26.38
N TRP A 332 22.86 -13.80 25.68
CA TRP A 332 21.55 -14.04 26.30
C TRP A 332 21.50 -15.35 27.08
N TRP A 333 22.08 -16.44 26.56
CA TRP A 333 22.04 -17.75 27.20
C TRP A 333 23.12 -17.96 28.27
N THR A 334 24.28 -17.30 28.14
CA THR A 334 25.37 -17.49 29.10
C THR A 334 25.04 -16.83 30.46
N PRO A 335 25.07 -17.56 31.59
CA PRO A 335 24.74 -16.99 32.90
C PRO A 335 25.70 -15.88 33.37
N SER A 336 26.99 -15.97 33.04
CA SER A 336 28.03 -15.02 33.47
C SER A 336 27.85 -13.61 32.87
N THR A 337 27.14 -13.48 31.75
CA THR A 337 26.89 -12.22 31.05
C THR A 337 25.58 -11.54 31.46
N ARG A 338 24.89 -12.03 32.50
CA ARG A 338 23.55 -11.55 32.90
C ARG A 338 23.47 -10.04 33.13
N GLN A 339 24.54 -9.43 33.64
CA GLN A 339 24.63 -7.97 33.86
C GLN A 339 24.65 -7.15 32.55
N TYR A 340 25.14 -7.72 31.45
CA TYR A 340 25.28 -7.05 30.16
C TYR A 340 24.06 -7.22 29.25
N ARG A 341 23.18 -8.19 29.53
CA ARG A 341 22.01 -8.53 28.67
C ARG A 341 21.09 -7.33 28.39
N LEU A 342 20.99 -6.39 29.32
CA LEU A 342 20.12 -5.22 29.17
C LEU A 342 20.60 -4.26 28.07
N TYR A 343 21.91 -4.21 27.80
CA TYR A 343 22.50 -3.21 26.89
C TYR A 343 23.18 -3.87 25.68
N ALA A 344 23.96 -4.93 25.88
CA ALA A 344 24.74 -5.57 24.82
C ALA A 344 23.86 -6.38 23.86
N THR A 345 22.90 -7.17 24.36
CA THR A 345 22.03 -7.99 23.50
C THR A 345 21.22 -7.14 22.53
N PRO A 346 20.52 -6.05 22.95
CA PRO A 346 19.80 -5.18 22.01
C PRO A 346 20.72 -4.52 20.98
N ALA A 347 21.89 -4.01 21.41
CA ALA A 347 22.83 -3.34 20.51
C ALA A 347 23.38 -4.27 19.43
N ILE A 348 23.80 -5.48 19.82
CA ILE A 348 24.34 -6.48 18.89
C ILE A 348 23.24 -7.04 17.98
N SER A 349 22.02 -7.23 18.50
CA SER A 349 20.87 -7.63 17.68
C SER A 349 20.52 -6.57 16.63
N ALA A 350 20.58 -5.29 17.01
CA ALA A 350 20.38 -4.19 16.06
C ALA A 350 21.49 -4.17 14.98
N ALA A 351 22.75 -4.36 15.36
CA ALA A 351 23.85 -4.47 14.40
C ALA A 351 23.69 -5.69 13.47
N ALA A 352 23.22 -6.83 13.98
CA ALA A 352 22.92 -8.00 13.17
C ALA A 352 21.81 -7.70 12.14
N ALA A 353 20.74 -7.02 12.57
CA ALA A 353 19.64 -6.63 11.69
C ALA A 353 20.06 -5.63 10.62
N ILE A 354 20.93 -4.66 10.95
CA ILE A 354 21.49 -3.71 9.97
C ILE A 354 22.34 -4.44 8.94
N SER A 355 23.27 -5.31 9.39
CA SER A 355 24.09 -6.11 8.47
C SER A 355 23.25 -6.99 7.56
N LEU A 356 22.16 -7.57 8.09
CA LEU A 356 21.22 -8.33 7.29
C LEU A 356 20.56 -7.45 6.23
N ALA A 357 20.02 -6.29 6.63
CA ALA A 357 19.40 -5.34 5.71
C ALA A 357 20.37 -4.90 4.59
N VAL A 358 21.63 -4.60 4.92
CA VAL A 358 22.65 -4.23 3.90
C VAL A 358 22.91 -5.37 2.92
N SER A 359 22.84 -6.63 3.35
CA SER A 359 22.97 -7.79 2.45
C SER A 359 21.83 -7.91 1.43
N PHE A 360 20.66 -7.31 1.70
CA PHE A 360 19.53 -7.24 0.77
C PHE A 360 19.37 -5.87 0.11
N ALA A 361 20.26 -4.92 0.40
CA ALA A 361 20.15 -3.57 -0.11
C ALA A 361 20.62 -3.49 -1.57
N THR A 362 19.82 -2.85 -2.41
CA THR A 362 20.18 -2.42 -3.76
C THR A 362 19.87 -0.94 -3.91
N GLU A 363 20.43 -0.28 -4.91
CA GLU A 363 20.20 1.14 -5.19
C GLU A 363 18.70 1.42 -5.39
N ALA A 364 18.26 2.57 -4.91
CA ALA A 364 16.91 3.09 -5.12
C ALA A 364 16.97 4.59 -5.35
N TYR A 365 15.94 5.08 -6.01
CA TYR A 365 15.74 6.46 -6.42
C TYR A 365 14.45 6.99 -5.81
N THR A 366 14.21 8.28 -5.99
CA THR A 366 12.98 8.93 -5.49
C THR A 366 11.73 8.30 -6.08
N ASP A 367 11.82 7.81 -7.31
CA ASP A 367 10.68 7.36 -8.13
C ASP A 367 10.55 5.82 -8.13
N THR A 368 11.42 5.09 -7.42
CA THR A 368 11.47 3.61 -7.38
C THR A 368 10.12 2.93 -7.10
N TYR A 369 9.29 3.59 -6.30
CA TYR A 369 7.99 3.08 -5.88
C TYR A 369 6.82 3.87 -6.47
N ASP A 370 7.06 4.72 -7.46
CA ASP A 370 5.97 5.43 -8.15
C ASP A 370 5.09 4.44 -8.91
N ASP A 371 3.78 4.63 -8.77
CA ASP A 371 2.81 3.89 -9.56
C ASP A 371 2.77 4.45 -10.99
N PRO A 372 2.58 3.57 -12.00
CA PRO A 372 2.48 4.00 -13.38
C PRO A 372 1.22 4.82 -13.62
N THR A 373 1.33 5.86 -14.45
CA THR A 373 0.16 6.61 -14.92
C THR A 373 -0.56 5.90 -16.08
N GLN A 374 0.10 4.91 -16.69
CA GLN A 374 -0.43 4.13 -17.82
C GLN A 374 -0.56 2.65 -17.44
N ASP A 375 -1.79 2.14 -17.55
CA ASP A 375 -2.07 0.72 -17.39
C ASP A 375 -1.33 -0.11 -18.46
N TYR A 376 -0.94 -1.34 -18.09
CA TYR A 376 -0.29 -2.29 -19.00
C TYR A 376 -1.28 -2.82 -20.07
N THR A 377 -1.50 -2.00 -21.10
CA THR A 377 -2.42 -2.26 -22.21
C THR A 377 -1.67 -2.45 -23.53
N ALA A 378 -2.30 -3.12 -24.49
CA ALA A 378 -1.72 -3.31 -25.82
C ALA A 378 -1.53 -1.96 -26.55
N GLU A 379 -2.44 -1.02 -26.33
CA GLU A 379 -2.33 0.35 -26.82
C GLU A 379 -1.11 1.09 -26.23
N SER A 380 -0.90 0.97 -24.91
CA SER A 380 0.27 1.54 -24.23
C SER A 380 1.57 0.93 -24.76
N VAL A 381 1.65 -0.40 -24.87
CA VAL A 381 2.81 -1.10 -25.46
C VAL A 381 3.06 -0.64 -26.89
N SER A 382 2.00 -0.46 -27.70
CA SER A 382 2.14 -0.01 -29.08
C SER A 382 2.70 1.41 -29.19
N ARG A 383 2.27 2.35 -28.33
CA ARG A 383 2.84 3.71 -28.28
C ARG A 383 4.28 3.68 -27.77
N GLY A 384 4.55 2.88 -26.75
CA GLY A 384 5.90 2.66 -26.21
C GLY A 384 6.90 2.15 -27.25
N LEU A 385 6.46 1.26 -28.16
CA LEU A 385 7.28 0.81 -29.28
C LEU A 385 7.66 1.98 -30.20
N THR A 386 6.71 2.85 -30.55
CA THR A 386 6.98 4.04 -31.39
C THR A 386 8.02 4.94 -30.74
N HIS A 387 7.84 5.29 -29.46
CA HIS A 387 8.82 6.10 -28.74
C HIS A 387 10.19 5.42 -28.62
N PHE A 388 10.22 4.09 -28.43
CA PHE A 388 11.48 3.34 -28.41
C PHE A 388 12.20 3.38 -29.75
N GLN A 389 11.48 3.24 -30.87
CA GLN A 389 12.02 3.32 -32.22
C GLN A 389 12.62 4.70 -32.53
N GLU A 390 11.96 5.76 -32.07
CA GLU A 390 12.40 7.13 -32.29
C GLU A 390 13.61 7.52 -31.43
N ASN A 391 13.70 7.01 -30.20
CA ASN A 391 14.63 7.55 -29.19
C ASN A 391 15.73 6.58 -28.74
N CYS A 392 15.52 5.26 -28.81
CA CYS A 392 16.36 4.29 -28.09
C CYS A 392 17.22 3.41 -29.01
N VAL A 393 16.78 3.16 -30.24
CA VAL A 393 17.40 2.19 -31.16
C VAL A 393 18.82 2.54 -31.58
N GLY A 394 19.21 3.82 -31.54
CA GLY A 394 20.57 4.27 -31.87
C GLY A 394 21.64 3.61 -30.99
N CYS A 395 21.32 3.38 -29.71
CA CYS A 395 22.22 2.73 -28.75
C CYS A 395 21.81 1.27 -28.47
N HIS A 396 20.52 1.01 -28.25
CA HIS A 396 20.04 -0.32 -27.87
C HIS A 396 19.78 -1.28 -29.04
N GLY A 397 19.75 -0.77 -30.28
CA GLY A 397 19.40 -1.53 -31.47
C GLY A 397 17.89 -1.72 -31.62
N GLY A 398 17.43 -2.00 -32.85
CA GLY A 398 15.99 -2.16 -33.15
C GLY A 398 15.32 -3.32 -32.40
N GLN A 399 16.10 -4.30 -31.95
CA GLN A 399 15.62 -5.44 -31.17
C GLN A 399 15.86 -5.30 -29.67
N GLY A 400 16.52 -4.22 -29.22
CA GLY A 400 16.84 -4.00 -27.80
C GLY A 400 18.04 -4.78 -27.26
N GLU A 401 18.84 -5.44 -28.12
CA GLU A 401 19.93 -6.33 -27.72
C GLU A 401 21.22 -5.60 -27.28
N GLY A 402 21.20 -4.27 -27.18
CA GLY A 402 22.35 -3.46 -26.80
C GLY A 402 23.43 -3.35 -27.89
N ASN A 403 23.06 -3.61 -29.15
CA ASN A 403 23.94 -3.68 -30.31
C ASN A 403 23.67 -2.58 -31.36
N GLY A 404 23.10 -1.44 -30.93
CA GLY A 404 22.84 -0.31 -31.80
C GLY A 404 24.10 0.25 -32.47
N PRO A 405 23.96 1.02 -33.56
CA PRO A 405 25.09 1.55 -34.31
C PRO A 405 26.07 2.38 -33.45
N LEU A 406 25.57 3.03 -32.38
CA LEU A 406 26.40 3.83 -31.47
C LEU A 406 27.06 3.00 -30.36
N ALA A 407 26.62 1.76 -30.11
CA ALA A 407 26.98 0.98 -28.92
C ALA A 407 28.49 0.77 -28.72
N LYS A 408 29.26 0.67 -29.80
CA LYS A 408 30.72 0.40 -29.75
C LYS A 408 31.55 1.61 -29.32
N ASP A 409 31.01 2.82 -29.48
CA ASP A 409 31.76 4.07 -29.28
C ASP A 409 31.42 4.75 -27.94
N LEU A 410 30.47 4.20 -27.18
CA LEU A 410 30.00 4.75 -25.92
C LEU A 410 31.04 4.61 -24.80
N LYS A 411 31.35 5.72 -24.15
CA LYS A 411 32.27 5.79 -23.01
C LYS A 411 31.70 6.68 -21.91
N ASN A 412 31.92 6.31 -20.66
CA ASN A 412 31.56 7.16 -19.52
C ASN A 412 32.53 8.35 -19.37
N GLN A 413 32.28 9.21 -18.37
CA GLN A 413 33.12 10.39 -18.09
C GLN A 413 34.58 10.06 -17.81
N GLN A 414 34.88 8.83 -17.36
CA GLN A 414 36.23 8.33 -17.11
C GLN A 414 36.89 7.72 -18.37
N GLY A 415 36.22 7.76 -19.52
CA GLY A 415 36.72 7.21 -20.78
C GLY A 415 36.64 5.68 -20.87
N LEU A 416 35.96 5.02 -19.92
CA LEU A 416 35.77 3.57 -19.94
C LEU A 416 34.63 3.20 -20.89
N PRO A 417 34.79 2.16 -21.75
CA PRO A 417 33.72 1.68 -22.60
C PRO A 417 32.49 1.26 -21.79
N VAL A 418 31.31 1.67 -22.24
CA VAL A 418 30.02 1.30 -21.64
C VAL A 418 29.18 0.61 -22.69
N GLN A 419 28.90 -0.67 -22.48
CA GLN A 419 27.99 -1.42 -23.34
C GLN A 419 26.54 -1.15 -22.91
N PRO A 420 25.64 -0.77 -23.84
CA PRO A 420 24.21 -0.69 -23.55
C PRO A 420 23.68 -2.04 -23.05
N ALA A 421 22.76 -2.01 -22.10
CA ALA A 421 22.14 -3.21 -21.60
C ALA A 421 21.32 -3.92 -22.69
N ASP A 422 21.36 -5.26 -22.68
CA ASP A 422 20.41 -6.08 -23.43
C ASP A 422 19.04 -6.03 -22.74
N LEU A 423 18.11 -5.29 -23.34
CA LEU A 423 16.75 -5.07 -22.84
C LEU A 423 15.83 -6.26 -23.09
N THR A 424 16.29 -7.27 -23.84
CA THR A 424 15.56 -8.52 -24.08
C THR A 424 15.88 -9.61 -23.06
N ALA A 425 16.77 -9.32 -22.11
CA ALA A 425 17.21 -10.26 -21.10
C ALA A 425 16.39 -10.14 -19.79
N PRO A 426 16.29 -11.21 -18.97
CA PRO A 426 15.45 -11.22 -17.76
C PRO A 426 15.83 -10.23 -16.67
N HIS A 427 17.03 -9.62 -16.72
CA HIS A 427 17.49 -8.67 -15.69
C HIS A 427 16.62 -7.41 -15.62
N VAL A 428 15.95 -7.02 -16.71
CA VAL A 428 15.04 -5.86 -16.72
C VAL A 428 13.96 -6.01 -15.64
N GLY A 429 13.41 -7.21 -15.45
CA GLY A 429 12.42 -7.51 -14.41
C GLY A 429 12.97 -7.54 -12.97
N THR A 430 14.27 -7.29 -12.77
CA THR A 430 14.91 -7.22 -11.44
C THR A 430 14.95 -5.79 -10.91
N HIS A 431 14.81 -4.82 -11.81
CA HIS A 431 14.61 -3.41 -11.51
C HIS A 431 13.13 -3.14 -11.28
N THR A 432 12.80 -2.17 -10.43
CA THR A 432 11.42 -1.70 -10.38
C THR A 432 11.13 -0.90 -11.64
N ILE A 433 9.85 -0.84 -12.02
CA ILE A 433 9.41 0.04 -13.11
C ILE A 433 9.71 1.51 -12.79
N GLY A 434 9.66 1.90 -11.51
CA GLY A 434 10.05 3.22 -11.03
C GLY A 434 11.56 3.51 -11.16
N ASP A 435 12.43 2.51 -10.97
CA ASP A 435 13.86 2.66 -11.25
C ASP A 435 14.09 2.98 -12.74
N ILE A 436 13.36 2.29 -13.63
CA ILE A 436 13.44 2.52 -15.09
C ILE A 436 12.88 3.91 -15.43
N PHE A 437 11.75 4.31 -14.82
CA PHE A 437 11.19 5.65 -14.96
C PHE A 437 12.21 6.72 -14.54
N HIS A 438 12.90 6.52 -13.43
CA HIS A 438 13.94 7.42 -12.96
C HIS A 438 15.06 7.58 -14.00
N TRP A 439 15.53 6.48 -14.60
CA TRP A 439 16.58 6.53 -15.62
C TRP A 439 16.13 7.18 -16.93
N LEU A 440 14.88 6.96 -17.35
CA LEU A 440 14.30 7.68 -18.49
C LEU A 440 14.19 9.18 -18.18
N THR A 441 13.91 9.55 -16.93
CA THR A 441 13.75 10.94 -16.51
C THR A 441 15.07 11.68 -16.39
N HIS A 442 16.06 11.09 -15.72
CA HIS A 442 17.28 11.77 -15.28
C HIS A 442 18.56 11.28 -15.98
N GLY A 443 18.45 10.23 -16.80
CA GLY A 443 19.58 9.55 -17.45
C GLY A 443 19.99 8.27 -16.72
N GLY A 444 20.69 7.40 -17.44
CA GLY A 444 21.09 6.09 -16.92
C GLY A 444 22.28 6.14 -15.96
N GLN A 445 22.44 5.09 -15.16
CA GLN A 445 23.44 4.97 -14.09
C GLN A 445 24.90 5.21 -14.53
N SER A 446 25.23 4.88 -15.78
CA SER A 446 26.57 5.05 -16.33
C SER A 446 26.91 6.49 -16.73
N GLY A 447 25.92 7.40 -16.73
CA GLY A 447 26.03 8.77 -17.22
C GLY A 447 26.14 8.89 -18.75
N VAL A 448 25.99 7.78 -19.47
CA VAL A 448 26.07 7.73 -20.95
C VAL A 448 24.68 7.85 -21.58
N MET A 449 23.68 7.18 -20.99
CA MET A 449 22.30 7.29 -21.44
C MET A 449 21.75 8.67 -21.03
N PRO A 450 21.28 9.50 -21.97
CA PRO A 450 20.78 10.83 -21.67
C PRO A 450 19.43 10.77 -20.93
N ALA A 451 19.06 11.90 -20.33
CA ALA A 451 17.70 12.13 -19.84
C ALA A 451 16.74 12.34 -21.01
N PHE A 452 15.50 11.85 -20.87
CA PHE A 452 14.44 11.98 -21.88
C PHE A 452 13.25 12.83 -21.41
N ALA A 453 13.32 13.45 -20.23
CA ALA A 453 12.22 14.25 -19.67
C ALA A 453 11.82 15.47 -20.52
N GLU A 454 12.69 15.93 -21.43
CA GLU A 454 12.38 17.02 -22.36
C GLU A 454 11.80 16.53 -23.69
N GLN A 455 11.95 15.23 -24.01
CA GLN A 455 11.54 14.62 -25.28
C GLN A 455 10.26 13.79 -25.13
N LEU A 456 10.07 13.15 -23.97
CA LEU A 456 8.94 12.29 -23.65
C LEU A 456 8.25 12.83 -22.41
N ASP A 457 6.92 12.95 -22.46
CA ASP A 457 6.16 13.35 -21.28
C ASP A 457 6.09 12.22 -20.23
N VAL A 458 5.35 12.42 -19.14
CA VAL A 458 5.22 11.39 -18.09
C VAL A 458 4.57 10.12 -18.63
N ASP A 459 3.51 10.27 -19.43
CA ASP A 459 2.71 9.16 -19.94
C ASP A 459 3.48 8.36 -21.00
N ASP A 460 4.17 9.05 -21.92
CA ASP A 460 5.02 8.44 -22.95
C ASP A 460 6.15 7.60 -22.33
N ARG A 461 6.73 8.05 -21.20
CA ARG A 461 7.77 7.28 -20.50
C ARG A 461 7.20 6.01 -19.86
N TRP A 462 5.99 6.05 -19.33
CA TRP A 462 5.31 4.85 -18.83
C TRP A 462 4.91 3.90 -19.96
N ASP A 463 4.50 4.43 -21.11
CA ASP A 463 4.27 3.63 -22.32
C ASP A 463 5.55 2.90 -22.78
N VAL A 464 6.70 3.59 -22.79
CA VAL A 464 8.01 2.97 -23.06
C VAL A 464 8.30 1.86 -22.06
N ILE A 465 8.05 2.06 -20.78
CA ILE A 465 8.27 1.03 -19.75
C ILE A 465 7.38 -0.19 -19.98
N ASN A 466 6.10 0.01 -20.29
CA ASN A 466 5.18 -1.09 -20.63
C ASN A 466 5.70 -1.88 -21.84
N PHE A 467 6.21 -1.20 -22.86
CA PHE A 467 6.90 -1.85 -23.97
C PHE A 467 8.16 -2.62 -23.54
N LEU A 468 9.01 -2.04 -22.68
CA LEU A 468 10.22 -2.69 -22.16
C LEU A 468 9.91 -3.95 -21.36
N LEU A 469 8.85 -3.95 -20.56
CA LEU A 469 8.37 -5.14 -19.86
C LEU A 469 8.08 -6.27 -20.86
N MET A 470 7.35 -5.97 -21.94
CA MET A 470 7.06 -6.95 -22.98
C MET A 470 8.32 -7.38 -23.76
N MET A 471 9.22 -6.45 -24.05
CA MET A 471 10.50 -6.69 -24.73
C MET A 471 11.41 -7.64 -23.93
N SER A 472 11.46 -7.48 -22.60
CA SER A 472 12.29 -8.30 -21.70
C SER A 472 11.94 -9.80 -21.75
N TYR A 473 10.72 -10.10 -22.18
CA TYR A 473 10.21 -11.45 -22.35
C TYR A 473 10.38 -12.02 -23.76
N SER A 474 10.73 -11.17 -24.74
CA SER A 474 10.78 -11.54 -26.16
C SER A 474 11.79 -12.65 -26.45
N ASN A 475 12.95 -12.68 -25.78
CA ASN A 475 13.93 -13.77 -25.93
C ASN A 475 13.39 -15.12 -25.45
N ARG A 476 12.74 -15.12 -24.29
CA ARG A 476 12.18 -16.33 -23.68
C ARG A 476 10.95 -16.81 -24.46
N ALA A 477 10.18 -15.88 -25.01
CA ALA A 477 9.02 -16.15 -25.86
C ALA A 477 9.38 -16.87 -27.17
N ARG A 478 10.63 -16.76 -27.67
CA ARG A 478 11.11 -17.53 -28.84
C ARG A 478 10.92 -19.04 -28.67
N PHE A 479 10.99 -19.54 -27.44
CA PHE A 479 10.85 -20.96 -27.11
C PHE A 479 9.42 -21.38 -26.75
N MET A 480 8.46 -20.45 -26.78
CA MET A 480 7.05 -20.78 -26.57
C MET A 480 6.50 -21.59 -27.74
N SER A 481 5.79 -22.65 -27.40
CA SER A 481 5.18 -23.60 -28.33
C SER A 481 3.80 -24.06 -27.83
N ALA A 482 3.22 -25.07 -28.47
CA ALA A 482 1.97 -25.71 -28.09
C ALA A 482 2.09 -26.59 -26.83
N GLN A 483 2.92 -26.19 -25.87
CA GLN A 483 3.21 -26.86 -24.60
C GLN A 483 2.94 -25.88 -23.45
N PRO A 484 2.52 -26.38 -22.27
CA PRO A 484 2.23 -25.52 -21.13
C PRO A 484 3.53 -24.91 -20.59
N MET A 485 3.53 -23.58 -20.44
CA MET A 485 4.56 -22.84 -19.72
C MET A 485 4.11 -22.59 -18.28
N ILE A 486 5.02 -22.14 -17.41
CA ILE A 486 4.66 -21.59 -16.09
C ILE A 486 4.06 -20.17 -16.24
N GLN A 487 3.49 -19.60 -15.18
CA GLN A 487 2.93 -18.24 -15.17
C GLN A 487 4.05 -17.19 -15.05
N TRP A 488 4.67 -16.84 -16.19
CA TRP A 488 5.77 -15.85 -16.23
C TRP A 488 5.52 -14.69 -17.19
N LEU A 489 4.54 -14.79 -18.09
CA LEU A 489 4.23 -13.77 -19.11
C LEU A 489 2.77 -13.34 -18.98
N ILE A 490 2.54 -12.10 -18.58
CA ILE A 490 1.21 -11.51 -18.46
C ILE A 490 0.75 -11.04 -19.84
N ALA A 491 -0.52 -11.31 -20.18
CA ALA A 491 -1.13 -10.78 -21.39
C ALA A 491 -1.47 -9.29 -21.18
N PRO A 492 -1.03 -8.36 -22.08
CA PRO A 492 -1.44 -6.96 -21.98
C PRO A 492 -2.96 -6.85 -22.17
N ASP A 493 -3.62 -6.01 -21.36
CA ASP A 493 -5.07 -5.79 -21.48
C ASP A 493 -5.39 -4.97 -22.75
N PHE A 494 -6.62 -5.08 -23.25
CA PHE A 494 -7.11 -4.24 -24.34
C PHE A 494 -8.63 -4.29 -24.39
N ALA A 495 -9.22 -3.22 -24.94
CA ALA A 495 -10.66 -3.11 -25.07
C ALA A 495 -11.21 -4.05 -26.15
N LEU A 496 -12.34 -4.69 -25.83
CA LEU A 496 -13.03 -5.66 -26.66
C LEU A 496 -14.47 -5.22 -26.90
N ILE A 497 -15.00 -5.53 -28.07
CA ILE A 497 -16.42 -5.43 -28.39
C ILE A 497 -16.97 -6.85 -28.45
N ASP A 498 -18.01 -7.12 -27.65
CA ASP A 498 -18.69 -8.40 -27.70
C ASP A 498 -19.69 -8.48 -28.88
N PRO A 499 -20.22 -9.67 -29.23
CA PRO A 499 -21.19 -9.81 -30.31
C PRO A 499 -22.51 -9.05 -30.10
N GLU A 500 -22.78 -8.56 -28.89
CA GLU A 500 -23.96 -7.75 -28.54
C GLU A 500 -23.62 -6.24 -28.52
N GLU A 501 -22.44 -5.86 -29.03
CA GLU A 501 -21.89 -4.49 -29.07
C GLU A 501 -21.61 -3.85 -27.70
N ASN A 502 -21.51 -4.64 -26.63
CA ASN A 502 -21.08 -4.13 -25.33
C ASN A 502 -19.56 -4.09 -25.23
N ALA A 503 -19.05 -3.00 -24.62
CA ALA A 503 -17.63 -2.85 -24.34
C ALA A 503 -17.20 -3.72 -23.13
N THR A 504 -16.16 -4.52 -23.32
CA THR A 504 -15.48 -5.29 -22.28
C THR A 504 -13.95 -5.17 -22.43
N SER A 505 -13.16 -5.91 -21.67
CA SER A 505 -11.70 -5.99 -21.84
C SER A 505 -11.20 -7.41 -21.65
N LEU A 506 -9.99 -7.71 -22.12
CA LEU A 506 -9.36 -9.02 -21.91
C LEU A 506 -9.28 -9.35 -20.40
N PHE A 507 -8.95 -8.38 -19.57
CA PHE A 507 -8.86 -8.53 -18.11
C PHE A 507 -10.19 -8.94 -17.47
N LYS A 508 -11.33 -8.49 -18.02
CA LYS A 508 -12.68 -8.88 -17.57
C LYS A 508 -13.08 -10.29 -18.01
N LEU A 509 -12.36 -10.91 -18.96
CA LEU A 509 -12.59 -12.30 -19.39
C LEU A 509 -11.95 -13.35 -18.46
N ARG A 510 -11.23 -12.91 -17.42
CA ARG A 510 -10.61 -13.80 -16.42
C ARG A 510 -11.65 -14.66 -15.70
N GLY A 511 -11.19 -15.77 -15.16
CA GLY A 511 -12.03 -16.83 -14.60
C GLY A 511 -12.25 -18.00 -15.55
N VAL A 512 -12.11 -17.78 -16.87
CA VAL A 512 -12.13 -18.80 -17.94
C VAL A 512 -10.93 -18.57 -18.87
N PRO A 513 -10.23 -19.62 -19.36
CA PRO A 513 -9.15 -19.45 -20.33
C PRO A 513 -9.61 -18.73 -21.60
N THR A 514 -8.69 -17.99 -22.24
CA THR A 514 -8.97 -17.22 -23.47
C THR A 514 -7.98 -17.57 -24.57
N LEU A 515 -8.46 -17.86 -25.77
CA LEU A 515 -7.64 -18.02 -26.97
C LEU A 515 -7.69 -16.72 -27.78
N ILE A 516 -6.53 -16.07 -27.91
CA ILE A 516 -6.36 -14.87 -28.74
C ILE A 516 -5.76 -15.31 -30.07
N SER A 517 -6.48 -15.11 -31.16
CA SER A 517 -6.10 -15.57 -32.49
C SER A 517 -5.87 -14.41 -33.44
N PHE A 518 -4.72 -14.43 -34.11
CA PHE A 518 -4.31 -13.48 -35.14
C PHE A 518 -4.25 -14.21 -36.48
N ALA A 519 -4.78 -13.60 -37.53
CA ALA A 519 -4.66 -14.14 -38.88
C ALA A 519 -4.88 -13.07 -39.96
N ARG A 520 -4.06 -13.13 -41.01
CA ARG A 520 -4.25 -12.37 -42.26
C ARG A 520 -4.59 -13.34 -43.39
N CYS A 521 -5.87 -13.65 -43.55
CA CYS A 521 -6.32 -14.64 -44.54
C CYS A 521 -6.15 -14.15 -45.98
N ALA A 522 -6.03 -12.83 -46.21
CA ALA A 522 -5.74 -12.26 -47.53
C ALA A 522 -4.25 -12.23 -47.89
N SER A 523 -3.35 -12.51 -46.94
CA SER A 523 -1.91 -12.31 -47.16
C SER A 523 -1.37 -13.26 -48.25
N PRO A 524 -0.56 -12.75 -49.19
CA PRO A 524 0.06 -13.56 -50.25
C PRO A 524 1.19 -14.46 -49.73
N ASN A 525 1.64 -14.25 -48.48
CA ASN A 525 2.66 -15.07 -47.85
C ASN A 525 2.02 -16.37 -47.33
N GLY A 526 2.35 -17.52 -47.95
CA GLY A 526 1.80 -18.83 -47.57
C GLY A 526 0.55 -19.21 -48.38
N ASP A 527 -0.24 -20.16 -47.87
CA ASP A 527 -1.49 -20.63 -48.51
C ASP A 527 -2.72 -20.02 -47.79
N PRO A 528 -3.44 -19.07 -48.43
CA PRO A 528 -4.65 -18.47 -47.88
C PRO A 528 -5.74 -19.49 -47.50
N THR A 529 -5.88 -20.57 -48.26
CA THR A 529 -6.92 -21.59 -48.04
C THR A 529 -6.57 -22.44 -46.81
N ALA A 530 -5.29 -22.81 -46.67
CA ALA A 530 -4.81 -23.51 -45.49
C ALA A 530 -4.98 -22.65 -44.24
N ARG A 531 -4.68 -21.35 -44.31
CA ARG A 531 -4.88 -20.42 -43.18
C ARG A 531 -6.35 -20.28 -42.79
N ALA A 532 -7.25 -20.10 -43.77
CA ALA A 532 -8.69 -20.05 -43.53
C ALA A 532 -9.22 -21.35 -42.88
N THR A 533 -8.66 -22.50 -43.27
CA THR A 533 -8.98 -23.79 -42.65
C THR A 533 -8.44 -23.89 -41.23
N SER A 534 -7.20 -23.42 -41.00
CA SER A 534 -6.55 -23.42 -39.71
C SER A 534 -7.31 -22.60 -38.66
N VAL A 535 -7.69 -21.37 -38.99
CA VAL A 535 -8.45 -20.51 -38.07
C VAL A 535 -9.80 -21.11 -37.70
N LYS A 536 -10.44 -21.85 -38.63
CA LYS A 536 -11.68 -22.57 -38.36
C LYS A 536 -11.47 -23.74 -37.40
N ILE A 537 -10.42 -24.53 -37.59
CA ILE A 537 -10.07 -25.62 -36.66
C ILE A 537 -9.79 -25.06 -35.25
N ALA A 538 -9.05 -23.95 -35.16
CA ALA A 538 -8.77 -23.28 -33.90
C ALA A 538 -10.06 -22.81 -33.20
N HIS A 539 -10.97 -22.16 -33.95
CA HIS A 539 -12.27 -21.70 -33.45
C HIS A 539 -13.11 -22.86 -32.91
N ASP A 540 -13.28 -23.92 -33.70
CA ASP A 540 -14.10 -25.07 -33.34
C ASP A 540 -13.54 -25.79 -32.10
N ALA A 541 -12.22 -25.94 -32.02
CA ALA A 541 -11.55 -26.53 -30.87
C ALA A 541 -11.71 -25.67 -29.60
N ALA A 542 -11.52 -24.34 -29.69
CA ALA A 542 -11.71 -23.42 -28.57
C ALA A 542 -13.16 -23.42 -28.08
N LYS A 543 -14.12 -23.42 -29.01
CA LYS A 543 -15.56 -23.49 -28.72
C LYS A 543 -15.91 -24.78 -27.99
N ALA A 544 -15.43 -25.93 -28.48
CA ALA A 544 -15.66 -27.22 -27.86
C ALA A 544 -15.04 -27.32 -26.45
N ALA A 545 -13.92 -26.65 -26.23
CA ALA A 545 -13.22 -26.60 -24.95
C ALA A 545 -13.80 -25.56 -23.96
N GLY A 546 -14.80 -24.77 -24.36
CA GLY A 546 -15.39 -23.72 -23.50
C GLY A 546 -14.45 -22.54 -23.23
N VAL A 547 -13.52 -22.27 -24.14
CA VAL A 547 -12.52 -21.20 -24.05
C VAL A 547 -13.10 -19.91 -24.63
N ASN A 548 -12.85 -18.76 -23.98
CA ASN A 548 -13.18 -17.46 -24.55
C ASN A 548 -12.41 -17.23 -25.85
N GLN A 549 -13.06 -16.69 -26.87
CA GLN A 549 -12.44 -16.48 -28.17
C GLN A 549 -12.30 -14.99 -28.45
N VAL A 550 -11.08 -14.56 -28.72
CA VAL A 550 -10.73 -13.21 -29.14
C VAL A 550 -10.03 -13.30 -30.48
N THR A 551 -10.49 -12.54 -31.47
CA THR A 551 -9.99 -12.63 -32.85
C THR A 551 -9.55 -11.27 -33.36
N ILE A 552 -8.36 -11.23 -33.94
CA ILE A 552 -7.76 -10.08 -34.62
C ILE A 552 -7.49 -10.53 -36.06
N TYR A 553 -8.53 -10.45 -36.88
CA TYR A 553 -8.54 -10.97 -38.24
C TYR A 553 -8.71 -9.86 -39.28
N ASP A 554 -8.14 -10.06 -40.46
CA ASP A 554 -8.53 -9.26 -41.63
C ASP A 554 -9.93 -9.65 -42.13
N ALA A 555 -10.50 -8.80 -43.00
CA ALA A 555 -11.85 -9.01 -43.52
C ALA A 555 -12.00 -10.28 -44.38
N ALA A 556 -10.89 -10.86 -44.85
CA ALA A 556 -10.90 -12.05 -45.70
C ALA A 556 -11.04 -13.35 -44.90
N CYS A 557 -10.87 -13.33 -43.58
CA CYS A 557 -11.03 -14.52 -42.76
C CYS A 557 -12.50 -14.96 -42.63
N PRO A 558 -12.75 -16.27 -42.43
CA PRO A 558 -14.11 -16.81 -42.28
C PRO A 558 -14.89 -16.14 -41.16
N GLN A 559 -16.06 -15.57 -41.47
CA GLN A 559 -16.88 -14.85 -40.48
C GLN A 559 -17.44 -15.79 -39.40
N GLU A 560 -17.67 -17.07 -39.73
CA GLU A 560 -18.06 -18.09 -38.76
C GLU A 560 -17.01 -18.38 -37.69
N ALA A 561 -15.74 -18.04 -37.94
CA ALA A 561 -14.63 -18.27 -37.03
C ALA A 561 -14.32 -17.04 -36.15
N LYS A 562 -15.13 -15.97 -36.21
CA LYS A 562 -14.95 -14.77 -35.40
C LYS A 562 -15.39 -14.97 -33.95
N GLY A 563 -14.61 -14.40 -33.04
CA GLY A 563 -14.92 -14.28 -31.62
C GLY A 563 -15.22 -12.83 -31.24
N ARG A 564 -14.83 -12.43 -30.03
CA ARG A 564 -14.83 -11.02 -29.62
C ARG A 564 -13.73 -10.29 -30.37
N GLU A 565 -14.03 -9.08 -30.85
CA GLU A 565 -13.08 -8.28 -31.64
C GLU A 565 -12.43 -7.20 -30.77
N ALA A 566 -11.16 -6.90 -31.04
CA ALA A 566 -10.46 -5.80 -30.39
C ALA A 566 -10.93 -4.45 -30.95
N VAL A 567 -11.09 -3.45 -30.08
CA VAL A 567 -11.43 -2.07 -30.50
C VAL A 567 -10.30 -1.47 -31.34
N HIS A 568 -9.04 -1.72 -30.97
CA HIS A 568 -7.84 -1.24 -31.66
C HIS A 568 -6.99 -2.42 -32.17
N PRO A 569 -7.45 -3.15 -33.21
CA PRO A 569 -6.84 -4.42 -33.62
C PRO A 569 -5.37 -4.27 -34.04
N LYS A 570 -4.98 -3.12 -34.62
CA LYS A 570 -3.59 -2.87 -35.02
C LYS A 570 -2.67 -2.73 -33.82
N ALA A 571 -3.08 -2.01 -32.77
CA ALA A 571 -2.28 -1.87 -31.56
C ALA A 571 -2.08 -3.22 -30.85
N VAL A 572 -3.12 -4.05 -30.83
CA VAL A 572 -3.05 -5.43 -30.30
C VAL A 572 -2.11 -6.30 -31.12
N GLU A 573 -2.18 -6.27 -32.46
CA GLU A 573 -1.24 -6.99 -33.33
C GLU A 573 0.21 -6.55 -33.05
N THR A 574 0.46 -5.24 -33.02
CA THR A 574 1.78 -4.67 -32.74
C THR A 574 2.32 -5.13 -31.39
N ALA A 575 1.54 -5.04 -30.32
CA ALA A 575 1.97 -5.49 -28.99
C ALA A 575 2.32 -6.99 -29.00
N TYR A 576 1.43 -7.86 -29.47
CA TYR A 576 1.66 -9.31 -29.48
C TYR A 576 2.77 -9.72 -30.45
N SER A 577 3.08 -8.92 -31.47
CA SER A 577 4.21 -9.16 -32.38
C SER A 577 5.56 -9.17 -31.64
N VAL A 578 5.70 -8.38 -30.56
CA VAL A 578 6.91 -8.28 -29.74
C VAL A 578 7.30 -9.64 -29.17
N ILE A 579 6.31 -10.43 -28.75
CA ILE A 579 6.48 -11.78 -28.20
C ILE A 579 6.26 -12.88 -29.24
N ASN A 580 5.74 -12.55 -30.43
CA ASN A 580 5.57 -13.50 -31.53
C ASN A 580 6.89 -13.76 -32.29
N ARG A 581 7.94 -14.15 -31.56
CA ARG A 581 9.27 -14.41 -32.13
C ARG A 581 9.55 -15.90 -32.24
N TYR A 582 10.42 -16.25 -33.17
CA TYR A 582 10.86 -17.61 -33.41
C TYR A 582 12.38 -17.67 -33.60
N PRO A 583 13.03 -18.78 -33.23
CA PRO A 583 14.47 -18.93 -33.47
C PRO A 583 14.76 -18.89 -34.97
N ASN A 584 15.77 -18.11 -35.36
CA ASN A 584 16.26 -17.98 -36.74
C ASN A 584 15.28 -17.34 -37.74
N GLU A 585 14.21 -16.69 -37.28
CA GLU A 585 13.31 -15.90 -38.12
C GLU A 585 13.51 -14.41 -37.84
N THR A 586 13.39 -13.58 -38.88
CA THR A 586 13.45 -12.12 -38.72
C THR A 586 12.20 -11.64 -38.00
N PRO A 587 12.33 -10.85 -36.91
CA PRO A 587 11.18 -10.26 -36.23
C PRO A 587 10.33 -9.42 -37.18
N SER A 588 9.01 -9.55 -37.07
CA SER A 588 8.02 -8.81 -37.84
C SER A 588 7.01 -8.19 -36.87
N GLU A 589 6.54 -6.98 -37.19
CA GLU A 589 5.43 -6.32 -36.48
C GLU A 589 4.06 -6.82 -36.95
N GLU A 590 4.04 -7.68 -37.96
CA GLU A 590 2.84 -8.24 -38.57
C GLU A 590 2.75 -9.74 -38.26
N ILE A 591 1.55 -10.19 -37.89
CA ILE A 591 1.29 -11.59 -37.55
C ILE A 591 0.46 -12.22 -38.67
N GLU A 592 1.12 -13.06 -39.49
CA GLU A 592 0.45 -13.84 -40.54
C GLU A 592 -0.58 -14.79 -39.95
N GLU A 593 -0.17 -15.55 -38.93
CA GLU A 593 -1.01 -16.43 -38.14
C GLU A 593 -0.33 -16.73 -36.79
N ALA A 594 -1.07 -16.61 -35.69
CA ALA A 594 -0.65 -17.08 -34.37
C ALA A 594 -1.84 -17.20 -33.43
N HIS A 595 -1.78 -18.13 -32.49
CA HIS A 595 -2.80 -18.28 -31.45
C HIS A 595 -2.16 -18.38 -30.08
N PHE A 596 -2.54 -17.48 -29.18
CA PHE A 596 -2.04 -17.41 -27.81
C PHE A 596 -3.11 -17.90 -26.85
N LEU A 597 -2.80 -18.95 -26.09
CA LEU A 597 -3.67 -19.46 -25.04
C LEU A 597 -3.32 -18.78 -23.72
N VAL A 598 -4.26 -17.97 -23.23
CA VAL A 598 -4.20 -17.27 -21.95
C VAL A 598 -4.96 -18.09 -20.91
N ASP A 599 -4.37 -18.32 -19.75
CA ASP A 599 -5.06 -18.99 -18.64
C ASP A 599 -6.13 -18.10 -18.00
N ARG A 600 -6.88 -18.69 -17.07
CA ARG A 600 -7.97 -17.98 -16.38
C ARG A 600 -7.49 -16.81 -15.50
N SER A 601 -6.20 -16.75 -15.16
CA SER A 601 -5.60 -15.69 -14.35
C SER A 601 -5.13 -14.52 -15.20
N GLY A 602 -4.86 -14.74 -16.50
CA GLY A 602 -4.41 -13.71 -17.44
C GLY A 602 -2.97 -13.89 -17.93
N TYR A 603 -2.34 -15.05 -17.70
CA TYR A 603 -0.99 -15.33 -18.20
C TYR A 603 -1.05 -16.04 -19.55
N ILE A 604 -0.13 -15.70 -20.46
CA ILE A 604 0.06 -16.42 -21.72
C ILE A 604 0.83 -17.71 -21.42
N ARG A 605 0.22 -18.86 -21.69
CA ARG A 605 0.74 -20.18 -21.29
C ARG A 605 1.16 -21.08 -22.44
N ALA A 606 0.60 -20.88 -23.64
CA ALA A 606 0.98 -21.63 -24.82
C ALA A 606 0.78 -20.79 -26.08
N ARG A 607 1.51 -21.13 -27.15
CA ARG A 607 1.39 -20.50 -28.47
C ARG A 607 1.36 -21.54 -29.58
N PHE A 608 0.39 -21.42 -30.47
CA PHE A 608 0.25 -22.23 -31.68
C PHE A 608 0.55 -21.37 -32.90
N ARG A 609 1.31 -21.91 -33.86
CA ARG A 609 1.58 -21.22 -35.14
C ARG A 609 0.40 -21.32 -36.09
N SER A 610 -0.18 -22.51 -36.16
CA SER A 610 -1.33 -22.86 -36.98
C SER A 610 -1.93 -24.18 -36.49
N PHE A 611 -3.06 -24.56 -37.06
CA PHE A 611 -3.80 -25.79 -36.84
C PHE A 611 -4.02 -26.51 -38.17
N ALA A 612 -3.63 -27.78 -38.21
CA ALA A 612 -3.94 -28.68 -39.31
C ALA A 612 -4.76 -29.87 -38.78
N PRO A 613 -5.57 -30.55 -39.63
CA PRO A 613 -6.40 -31.68 -39.19
C PRO A 613 -5.64 -32.78 -38.42
N ASP A 614 -4.38 -33.03 -38.78
CA ASP A 614 -3.60 -34.17 -38.28
C ASP A 614 -2.38 -33.78 -37.40
N ASP A 615 -2.25 -32.52 -36.98
CA ASP A 615 -1.09 -32.04 -36.19
C ASP A 615 -1.26 -32.21 -34.66
N GLY A 616 -2.45 -32.67 -34.23
CA GLY A 616 -2.82 -32.84 -32.82
C GLY A 616 -2.93 -31.54 -32.02
N ASN A 617 -2.82 -30.35 -32.63
CA ASN A 617 -2.89 -29.06 -31.93
C ASN A 617 -4.28 -28.79 -31.37
N ALA A 618 -5.35 -29.16 -32.08
CA ALA A 618 -6.73 -29.01 -31.59
C ALA A 618 -6.97 -29.82 -30.29
N GLN A 619 -6.46 -31.05 -30.24
CA GLN A 619 -6.54 -31.90 -29.05
C GLN A 619 -5.68 -31.34 -27.91
N ARG A 620 -4.47 -30.85 -28.22
CA ARG A 620 -3.58 -30.19 -27.24
C ARG A 620 -4.22 -28.93 -26.64
N LEU A 621 -4.78 -28.05 -27.47
CA LEU A 621 -5.50 -26.86 -27.03
C LEU A 621 -6.61 -27.23 -26.04
N SER A 622 -7.43 -28.24 -26.38
CA SER A 622 -8.52 -28.69 -25.51
C SER A 622 -8.01 -29.25 -24.17
N GLY A 623 -6.91 -30.01 -24.19
CA GLY A 623 -6.27 -30.53 -22.98
C GLY A 623 -5.73 -29.42 -22.07
N LEU A 624 -4.99 -28.47 -22.65
CA LEU A 624 -4.44 -27.32 -21.93
C LEU A 624 -5.52 -26.41 -21.35
N ALA A 625 -6.59 -26.15 -22.11
CA ALA A 625 -7.73 -25.38 -21.64
C ALA A 625 -8.39 -26.02 -20.42
N ALA A 626 -8.59 -27.34 -20.44
CA ALA A 626 -9.16 -28.09 -19.32
C ALA A 626 -8.26 -28.09 -18.08
N GLU A 627 -6.94 -28.07 -18.26
CA GLU A 627 -5.95 -27.94 -17.19
C GLU A 627 -6.02 -26.53 -16.57
N PHE A 628 -5.89 -25.48 -17.39
CA PHE A 628 -5.86 -24.08 -16.92
C PHE A 628 -7.18 -23.64 -16.30
N ALA A 629 -8.31 -24.22 -16.69
CA ALA A 629 -9.60 -23.95 -16.07
C ALA A 629 -9.70 -24.43 -14.60
N ARG A 630 -8.89 -25.43 -14.20
CA ARG A 630 -8.89 -26.01 -12.85
C ARG A 630 -7.87 -25.39 -11.91
N GLU A 631 -6.91 -24.63 -12.44
CA GLU A 631 -5.92 -23.95 -11.64
C GLU A 631 -6.56 -22.89 -10.72
N PRO A 632 -5.94 -22.59 -9.57
CA PRO A 632 -6.39 -21.49 -8.71
C PRO A 632 -6.26 -20.16 -9.47
N LEU A 633 -7.24 -19.29 -9.29
CA LEU A 633 -7.16 -17.93 -9.81
C LEU A 633 -6.09 -17.17 -9.04
N ILE A 634 -5.08 -16.66 -9.75
CA ILE A 634 -4.03 -15.82 -9.18
C ILE A 634 -4.36 -14.38 -9.55
N GLU A 635 -4.37 -13.52 -8.55
CA GLU A 635 -4.50 -12.08 -8.77
C GLU A 635 -3.21 -11.55 -9.40
N ILE A 636 -3.34 -11.03 -10.61
CA ILE A 636 -2.24 -10.34 -11.28
C ILE A 636 -2.13 -8.95 -10.66
N SER A 637 -1.00 -8.70 -10.02
CA SER A 637 -0.57 -7.34 -9.70
C SER A 637 0.62 -6.99 -10.57
N LEU A 638 0.37 -6.23 -11.64
CA LEU A 638 1.40 -5.78 -12.58
C LEU A 638 2.40 -4.81 -11.92
N HIS A 639 2.01 -4.20 -10.79
CA HIS A 639 2.72 -3.10 -10.17
C HIS A 639 2.92 -3.28 -8.65
N SER A 640 2.74 -4.50 -8.11
CA SER A 640 3.04 -4.72 -6.68
C SER A 640 4.55 -4.64 -6.45
N HIS A 641 4.96 -3.63 -5.69
CA HIS A 641 6.32 -3.38 -5.25
C HIS A 641 6.78 -4.27 -4.09
#